data_AF-A0A662SY79-F1
#
_entry.id   AF-A0A662SY79-F1
#
_cell.length_a   1.000
_cell.length_b   1.000
_cell.length_c   1.000
_cell.angle_alpha   90.00
_cell.angle_beta   90.00
_cell.angle_gamma   90.00
#
_symmetry.space_group_name_H-M   'P 1'
#
loop_
_entity.id
_entity.type
_entity.pdbx_description
1 polymer ?
#
loop_
_entity_poly.entity_id
_entity_poly.type
_entity_poly.pdbx_seq_one_letter_code
_entity_poly.pdbx_strand_id
1 'polypeptide(L)'
;MSSSRGQRCTQHVGFELTSTAIFSCCKPFEYTEHRDDMSRQSSSSLLFTAPMLASLFFIQGLRAYMMHLYKLIWDLTTWGAPGASPLLLATLWWLAAPAISLFLVKLAAPGRLSSTSLAFLSIASALLSLGLPYEAEMALSSAAVGLYCFFFTSYFSYRLEQRDHVVYAAASLTAALLLDVLVRAAGNTCDAPMNPRLAAVEVALAAVALRAAIQLASEPTSIPGEEGSWSLAAAASISGLWTLLLIELMVLSSPSTVLRMAYPGFEYRSLALYYSLLAFALAGSVALALQPAFQLRASRHQVAAPSAILMLGAVFSLLYTRSLASAAAALISQLLTSAIIYGFLRLASSYPPKVRAKLLASSSTLGLVVVLVWNFMYAFTFVHPFLPLAKPFEGRLPAVLLSACLILAASSSASSLLAEKTKARVHASRKLAIVALAMALATLAYCMLAYRVSPAPPADSVIRVVTYNIHEGFAVDGQLNLEWIARTIEALNPGIVVLQEVDQGVGMTAYVDEARWLGLRLNMHCIHAPTLEQMWQGDVILTKYPILQSSCLLLPSPVETDVLLKAVLDVGGIRLTVYAVHFTAVSSEGRAIQLQIALKEVKSASHPIIWAGDFNMDAYTRDPLDKASLEEIKSILVDSFEACPPSSRYGNLTCPSWSPAERIDYILISPSIKVLKHQTVYTLASDHLPVYAELQLAPKSSLKPSHSPRWLKAMCSSLSKPWKAQLL
;
A
#
# COMPACT_ATOMS: atom_id res chain seq x y z
N MET A 1 -24.57 86.28 80.07
CA MET A 1 -24.76 85.00 80.80
C MET A 1 -25.89 84.24 80.13
N SER A 2 -25.78 83.07 79.51
CA SER A 2 -24.70 82.41 78.75
C SER A 2 -25.39 81.98 77.43
N SER A 3 -24.95 82.57 76.32
CA SER A 3 -25.55 82.61 74.96
C SER A 3 -25.39 81.29 74.18
N SER A 4 -26.33 80.70 73.42
CA SER A 4 -27.40 81.12 72.49
C SER A 4 -27.03 80.98 70.99
N ARG A 5 -27.94 80.34 70.24
CA ARG A 5 -28.15 80.33 68.77
C ARG A 5 -27.18 79.44 67.97
N GLY A 6 -27.60 78.64 66.99
CA GLY A 6 -28.81 78.64 66.18
C GLY A 6 -28.44 78.82 64.70
N GLN A 7 -28.78 77.81 63.89
CA GLN A 7 -28.82 77.79 62.41
C GLN A 7 -27.51 77.78 61.56
N ARG A 8 -27.59 76.93 60.52
CA ARG A 8 -26.95 76.90 59.17
C ARG A 8 -25.66 76.10 58.90
N CYS A 9 -25.75 75.35 57.78
CA CYS A 9 -24.73 75.04 56.75
C CYS A 9 -23.49 74.22 57.21
N THR A 10 -22.82 73.36 56.44
CA THR A 10 -22.32 73.34 55.04
C THR A 10 -21.92 71.88 54.72
N GLN A 11 -22.23 71.25 53.56
CA GLN A 11 -21.61 71.33 52.22
C GLN A 11 -20.18 70.76 52.04
N HIS A 12 -19.97 70.16 50.85
CA HIS A 12 -18.73 69.89 50.05
C HIS A 12 -18.14 68.46 50.08
N VAL A 13 -17.78 67.75 48.98
CA VAL A 13 -17.67 67.89 47.48
C VAL A 13 -17.66 66.45 46.90
N GLY A 14 -18.10 66.06 45.70
CA GLY A 14 -18.66 66.80 44.56
C GLY A 14 -19.06 65.91 43.36
N PHE A 15 -19.65 66.61 42.37
CA PHE A 15 -19.80 66.40 40.92
C PHE A 15 -19.98 64.97 40.37
N GLU A 16 -20.99 64.64 39.57
CA GLU A 16 -21.47 65.37 38.38
C GLU A 16 -23.00 65.25 38.14
N LEU A 17 -23.47 66.18 37.30
CA LEU A 17 -24.85 66.57 37.02
C LEU A 17 -25.66 65.54 36.21
N THR A 18 -26.93 65.46 36.60
CA THR A 18 -28.08 64.90 35.86
C THR A 18 -28.35 65.64 34.55
N SER A 19 -28.74 64.93 33.48
CA SER A 19 -30.16 64.82 33.08
C SER A 19 -30.33 64.25 31.66
N THR A 20 -31.33 63.36 31.55
CA THR A 20 -32.20 63.12 30.37
C THR A 20 -31.55 62.67 29.06
N ALA A 21 -31.78 61.41 28.67
CA ALA A 21 -32.86 61.06 27.75
C ALA A 21 -32.69 59.60 27.22
N ILE A 22 -33.81 58.92 26.99
CA ILE A 22 -33.95 57.69 26.18
C ILE A 22 -33.47 56.38 26.85
N PHE A 23 -34.35 55.75 27.64
CA PHE A 23 -34.31 54.30 27.86
C PHE A 23 -35.70 53.70 27.60
N SER A 24 -35.93 53.30 26.35
CA SER A 24 -36.94 52.30 25.98
C SER A 24 -36.64 51.78 24.57
N CYS A 25 -35.57 50.99 24.44
CA CYS A 25 -35.44 49.97 23.38
C CYS A 25 -34.12 49.19 23.57
N CYS A 26 -34.11 48.19 24.43
CA CYS A 26 -33.11 47.11 24.38
C CYS A 26 -33.79 45.80 24.75
N LYS A 27 -34.04 44.96 23.74
CA LYS A 27 -34.25 43.52 23.93
C LYS A 27 -32.99 42.93 24.58
N PRO A 28 -33.12 41.90 25.44
CA PRO A 28 -31.95 41.23 25.99
C PRO A 28 -31.18 40.55 24.85
N PHE A 29 -29.88 40.80 24.79
CA PHE A 29 -28.93 40.19 23.86
C PHE A 29 -28.81 38.68 24.16
N GLU A 30 -29.05 37.84 23.16
CA GLU A 30 -28.96 36.37 23.22
C GLU A 30 -27.51 35.92 23.47
N TYR A 31 -27.19 35.61 24.72
CA TYR A 31 -25.91 34.99 25.11
C TYR A 31 -25.93 33.44 24.96
N THR A 32 -27.09 32.87 24.60
CA THR A 32 -27.31 31.42 24.46
C THR A 32 -26.91 30.86 23.10
N GLU A 33 -27.09 31.61 22.01
CA GLU A 33 -26.79 31.12 20.65
C GLU A 33 -25.29 30.85 20.43
N HIS A 34 -24.40 31.65 21.02
CA HIS A 34 -22.95 31.47 20.84
C HIS A 34 -22.38 30.22 21.54
N ARG A 35 -22.98 29.79 22.66
CA ARG A 35 -22.61 28.55 23.35
C ARG A 35 -23.13 27.31 22.63
N ASP A 36 -24.31 27.40 22.03
CA ASP A 36 -24.90 26.33 21.22
C ASP A 36 -24.15 26.14 19.89
N ASP A 37 -23.64 27.21 19.27
CA ASP A 37 -22.88 27.11 18.03
C ASP A 37 -21.44 26.57 18.25
N MET A 38 -20.78 26.94 19.36
CA MET A 38 -19.49 26.35 19.74
C MET A 38 -19.61 24.89 20.21
N SER A 39 -20.67 24.54 20.93
CA SER A 39 -20.90 23.14 21.35
C SER A 39 -21.23 22.24 20.15
N ARG A 40 -22.04 22.71 19.19
CA ARG A 40 -22.33 22.03 17.92
C ARG A 40 -21.09 21.92 17.00
N GLN A 41 -20.25 22.94 16.95
CA GLN A 41 -18.97 22.84 16.21
C GLN A 41 -18.02 21.81 16.85
N SER A 42 -17.90 21.79 18.18
CA SER A 42 -17.06 20.79 18.86
C SER A 42 -17.56 19.35 18.65
N SER A 43 -18.88 19.14 18.67
CA SER A 43 -19.48 17.81 18.48
C SER A 43 -19.36 17.31 17.03
N SER A 44 -19.52 18.19 16.03
CA SER A 44 -19.34 17.84 14.62
C SER A 44 -17.89 17.44 14.29
N SER A 45 -16.91 18.06 14.95
CA SER A 45 -15.49 17.74 14.77
C SER A 45 -15.14 16.33 15.29
N LEU A 46 -15.75 15.92 16.41
CA LEU A 46 -15.59 14.58 16.99
C LEU A 46 -16.31 13.53 16.15
N LEU A 47 -17.49 13.85 15.62
CA LEU A 47 -18.27 12.97 14.74
C LEU A 47 -17.51 12.53 13.49
N PHE A 48 -16.55 13.35 13.04
CA PHE A 48 -15.71 13.06 11.89
C PHE A 48 -14.31 12.54 12.27
N THR A 49 -13.60 13.23 13.18
CA THR A 49 -12.17 12.98 13.42
C THR A 49 -11.91 11.64 14.12
N ALA A 50 -12.69 11.31 15.14
CA ALA A 50 -12.50 10.07 15.91
C ALA A 50 -12.67 8.80 15.06
N PRO A 51 -13.79 8.63 14.31
CA PRO A 51 -13.96 7.44 13.46
C PRO A 51 -12.98 7.42 12.28
N MET A 52 -12.62 8.58 11.71
CA MET A 52 -11.60 8.63 10.65
C MET A 52 -10.26 8.06 11.12
N LEU A 53 -9.74 8.53 12.27
CA LEU A 53 -8.44 8.09 12.77
C LEU A 53 -8.48 6.66 13.32
N ALA A 54 -9.56 6.27 14.00
CA ALA A 54 -9.74 4.88 14.44
C ALA A 54 -9.70 3.90 13.26
N SER A 55 -10.36 4.24 12.15
CA SER A 55 -10.38 3.41 10.95
C SER A 55 -9.06 3.42 10.19
N LEU A 56 -8.34 4.55 10.16
CA LEU A 56 -6.99 4.61 9.61
C LEU A 56 -6.06 3.63 10.34
N PHE A 57 -6.01 3.73 11.67
CA PHE A 57 -5.14 2.87 12.48
C PHE A 57 -5.55 1.39 12.40
N PHE A 58 -6.84 1.12 12.23
CA PHE A 58 -7.32 -0.22 11.93
C PHE A 58 -6.78 -0.75 10.58
N ILE A 59 -6.85 0.05 9.51
CA ILE A 59 -6.36 -0.33 8.18
C ILE A 59 -4.84 -0.59 8.22
N GLN A 60 -4.08 0.30 8.86
CA GLN A 60 -2.63 0.16 9.03
C GLN A 60 -2.28 -1.07 9.88
N GLY A 61 -3.01 -1.28 10.99
CA GLY A 61 -2.86 -2.48 11.82
C GLY A 61 -3.17 -3.76 11.04
N LEU A 62 -4.22 -3.78 10.23
CA LEU A 62 -4.58 -4.94 9.41
C LEU A 62 -3.51 -5.23 8.34
N ARG A 63 -2.92 -4.18 7.73
CA ARG A 63 -1.82 -4.30 6.77
C ARG A 63 -0.55 -4.83 7.43
N ALA A 64 -0.17 -4.31 8.61
CA ALA A 64 0.94 -4.81 9.39
C ALA A 64 0.73 -6.30 9.76
N TYR A 65 -0.48 -6.70 10.12
CA TYR A 65 -0.81 -8.10 10.34
C TYR A 65 -0.64 -8.95 9.06
N MET A 66 -1.04 -8.46 7.88
CA MET A 66 -0.84 -9.18 6.61
C MET A 66 0.63 -9.44 6.30
N MET A 67 1.50 -8.48 6.58
CA MET A 67 2.96 -8.66 6.46
C MET A 67 3.47 -9.87 7.26
N HIS A 68 2.95 -10.03 8.48
CA HIS A 68 3.34 -11.09 9.39
C HIS A 68 2.64 -12.44 9.12
N LEU A 69 1.57 -12.42 8.32
CA LEU A 69 0.82 -13.63 8.00
C LEU A 69 1.69 -14.64 7.23
N TYR A 70 2.63 -14.18 6.40
CA TYR A 70 3.57 -15.05 5.68
C TYR A 70 4.39 -15.86 6.68
N LYS A 71 5.06 -15.17 7.61
CA LYS A 71 5.86 -15.80 8.66
C LYS A 71 5.02 -16.71 9.57
N LEU A 72 3.81 -16.31 9.92
CA LEU A 72 2.90 -17.17 10.70
C LEU A 72 2.57 -18.46 9.96
N ILE A 73 2.24 -18.39 8.67
CA ILE A 73 1.96 -19.57 7.84
C ILE A 73 3.21 -20.45 7.73
N TRP A 74 4.37 -19.84 7.50
CA TRP A 74 5.65 -20.53 7.47
C TRP A 74 5.89 -21.27 8.80
N ASP A 75 5.90 -20.58 9.93
CA ASP A 75 6.17 -21.18 11.24
C ASP A 75 5.19 -22.33 11.58
N LEU A 76 3.91 -22.20 11.23
CA LEU A 76 2.89 -23.23 11.44
C LEU A 76 3.14 -24.51 10.62
N THR A 77 3.80 -24.38 9.47
CA THR A 77 3.91 -25.44 8.46
C THR A 77 5.28 -26.10 8.47
N THR A 78 6.36 -25.33 8.64
CA THR A 78 7.75 -25.84 8.63
C THR A 78 8.13 -26.56 9.92
N TRP A 79 7.68 -26.07 11.08
CA TRP A 79 8.11 -26.60 12.38
C TRP A 79 7.09 -27.50 13.06
N GLY A 80 5.93 -27.73 12.41
CA GLY A 80 4.79 -28.46 12.97
C GLY A 80 4.22 -27.71 14.19
N ALA A 81 3.12 -26.98 13.99
CA ALA A 81 2.47 -26.13 15.00
C ALA A 81 2.67 -26.60 16.45
N PRO A 82 3.60 -26.01 17.23
CA PRO A 82 3.59 -26.23 18.66
C PRO A 82 2.26 -25.65 19.16
N GLY A 83 1.49 -26.45 19.90
CA GLY A 83 0.12 -26.13 20.29
C GLY A 83 -0.05 -24.68 20.75
N ALA A 84 -1.15 -24.03 20.36
CA ALA A 84 -1.54 -22.67 20.74
C ALA A 84 -0.34 -21.70 20.91
N SER A 85 0.44 -21.47 19.84
CA SER A 85 1.48 -20.45 19.88
C SER A 85 0.86 -19.09 20.29
N PRO A 86 1.55 -18.26 21.08
CA PRO A 86 1.04 -16.93 21.46
C PRO A 86 0.58 -16.08 20.27
N LEU A 87 1.21 -16.27 19.10
CA LEU A 87 0.87 -15.60 17.84
C LEU A 87 -0.45 -16.11 17.23
N LEU A 88 -0.70 -17.43 17.29
CA LEU A 88 -1.99 -18.00 16.89
C LEU A 88 -3.10 -17.52 17.83
N LEU A 89 -2.84 -17.46 19.14
CA LEU A 89 -3.78 -16.90 20.11
C LEU A 89 -4.05 -15.40 19.86
N ALA A 90 -3.01 -14.62 19.52
CA ALA A 90 -3.15 -13.22 19.13
C ALA A 90 -3.99 -13.05 17.84
N THR A 91 -3.88 -13.99 16.90
CA THR A 91 -4.73 -14.02 15.70
C THR A 91 -6.19 -14.36 16.04
N LEU A 92 -6.40 -15.40 16.85
CA LEU A 92 -7.74 -15.85 17.24
C LEU A 92 -8.47 -14.86 18.17
N TRP A 93 -7.75 -13.95 18.82
CA TRP A 93 -8.31 -12.84 19.61
C TRP A 93 -9.38 -12.04 18.84
N TRP A 94 -9.22 -11.90 17.52
CA TRP A 94 -10.16 -11.16 16.66
C TRP A 94 -11.57 -11.73 16.75
N LEU A 95 -11.69 -13.04 16.92
CA LEU A 95 -12.99 -13.72 17.02
C LEU A 95 -13.63 -13.54 18.40
N ALA A 96 -12.81 -13.41 19.45
CA ALA A 96 -13.29 -13.16 20.81
C ALA A 96 -13.64 -11.68 21.04
N ALA A 97 -12.97 -10.74 20.35
CA ALA A 97 -13.12 -9.31 20.57
C ALA A 97 -14.59 -8.83 20.45
N PRO A 98 -15.38 -9.19 19.43
CA PRO A 98 -16.79 -8.77 19.38
C PRO A 98 -17.63 -9.21 20.59
N ALA A 99 -17.44 -10.44 21.09
CA ALA A 99 -18.17 -10.94 22.26
C ALA A 99 -17.75 -10.18 23.54
N ILE A 100 -16.45 -9.92 23.68
CA ILE A 100 -15.90 -9.10 24.76
C ILE A 100 -16.44 -7.66 24.69
N SER A 101 -16.55 -7.10 23.47
CA SER A 101 -17.09 -5.74 23.27
C SER A 101 -18.51 -5.60 23.80
N LEU A 102 -19.37 -6.62 23.61
CA LEU A 102 -20.74 -6.62 24.12
C LEU A 102 -20.79 -6.64 25.65
N PHE A 103 -19.87 -7.38 26.25
CA PHE A 103 -19.74 -7.42 27.70
C PHE A 103 -19.25 -6.07 28.24
N LEU A 104 -18.18 -5.52 27.64
CA LEU A 104 -17.60 -4.24 28.06
C LEU A 104 -18.55 -3.06 27.88
N VAL A 105 -19.35 -3.02 26.81
CA VAL A 105 -20.37 -1.98 26.59
C VAL A 105 -21.45 -1.97 27.69
N LYS A 106 -21.70 -3.12 28.35
CA LYS A 106 -22.62 -3.18 29.50
C LYS A 106 -21.98 -2.67 30.79
N LEU A 107 -20.68 -2.90 30.97
CA LEU A 107 -19.95 -2.56 32.20
C LEU A 107 -19.42 -1.12 32.20
N ALA A 108 -19.03 -0.61 31.02
CA ALA A 108 -18.42 0.69 30.85
C ALA A 108 -19.34 1.64 30.09
N ALA A 109 -19.23 2.92 30.43
CA ALA A 109 -19.86 4.00 29.66
C ALA A 109 -19.38 3.94 28.19
N PRO A 110 -20.28 4.07 27.19
CA PRO A 110 -19.91 4.06 25.77
C PRO A 110 -18.83 5.09 25.42
N GLY A 111 -18.92 6.29 26.01
CA GLY A 111 -17.92 7.35 25.86
C GLY A 111 -16.55 6.94 26.39
N ARG A 112 -16.50 6.30 27.56
CA ARG A 112 -15.24 5.77 28.13
C ARG A 112 -14.67 4.63 27.29
N LEU A 113 -15.49 3.70 26.82
CA LEU A 113 -15.01 2.57 26.03
C LEU A 113 -14.50 3.01 24.65
N SER A 114 -15.21 3.92 23.98
CA SER A 114 -14.74 4.49 22.71
C SER A 114 -13.48 5.33 22.90
N SER A 115 -13.41 6.12 23.98
CA SER A 115 -12.22 6.87 24.37
C SER A 115 -11.00 5.96 24.60
N THR A 116 -11.12 4.95 25.46
CA THR A 116 -9.99 4.06 25.78
C THR A 116 -9.56 3.27 24.56
N SER A 117 -10.51 2.76 23.78
CA SER A 117 -10.21 2.03 22.54
C SER A 117 -9.46 2.91 21.54
N LEU A 118 -9.89 4.16 21.33
CA LEU A 118 -9.19 5.10 20.46
C LEU A 118 -7.80 5.44 20.98
N ALA A 119 -7.64 5.62 22.29
CA ALA A 119 -6.33 5.87 22.89
C ALA A 119 -5.36 4.70 22.68
N PHE A 120 -5.81 3.46 22.91
CA PHE A 120 -4.97 2.28 22.67
C PHE A 120 -4.67 2.07 21.18
N LEU A 121 -5.63 2.30 20.28
CA LEU A 121 -5.37 2.27 18.83
C LEU A 121 -4.31 3.29 18.42
N SER A 122 -4.37 4.50 18.98
CA SER A 122 -3.41 5.58 18.70
C SER A 122 -2.01 5.21 19.17
N ILE A 123 -1.90 4.64 20.38
CA ILE A 123 -0.62 4.18 20.93
C ILE A 123 -0.08 3.01 20.10
N ALA A 124 -0.91 2.04 19.76
CA ALA A 124 -0.51 0.90 18.94
C ALA A 124 0.01 1.33 17.56
N SER A 125 -0.68 2.27 16.88
CA SER A 125 -0.21 2.81 15.58
C SER A 125 1.15 3.50 15.71
N ALA A 126 1.32 4.34 16.73
CA ALA A 126 2.58 5.03 16.96
C ALA A 126 3.72 4.05 17.27
N LEU A 127 3.46 3.00 18.07
CA LEU A 127 4.46 1.97 18.39
C LEU A 127 4.84 1.12 17.17
N LEU A 128 3.86 0.76 16.33
CA LEU A 128 4.11 0.01 15.09
C LEU A 128 5.05 0.77 14.15
N SER A 129 5.04 2.11 14.17
CA SER A 129 5.95 2.92 13.34
C SER A 129 7.43 2.93 13.80
N LEU A 130 7.75 2.26 14.91
CA LEU A 130 9.10 2.25 15.50
C LEU A 130 9.97 1.05 15.11
N GLY A 131 9.45 0.08 14.33
CA GLY A 131 10.17 -1.12 13.92
C GLY A 131 10.49 -2.03 15.10
N LEU A 132 9.45 -2.66 15.66
CA LEU A 132 9.55 -3.50 16.85
C LEU A 132 9.90 -4.96 16.45
N PRO A 133 10.30 -5.82 17.41
CA PRO A 133 10.43 -7.25 17.12
C PRO A 133 9.12 -7.85 16.62
N TYR A 134 9.21 -8.86 15.75
CA TYR A 134 8.09 -9.57 15.12
C TYR A 134 6.94 -9.90 16.09
N GLU A 135 7.23 -10.47 17.25
CA GLU A 135 6.19 -10.89 18.20
C GLU A 135 5.40 -9.69 18.73
N ALA A 136 6.06 -8.56 18.93
CA ALA A 136 5.44 -7.33 19.37
C ALA A 136 4.60 -6.70 18.25
N GLU A 137 5.10 -6.67 17.01
CA GLU A 137 4.36 -6.14 15.87
C GLU A 137 3.12 -6.99 15.55
N MET A 138 3.24 -8.32 15.58
CA MET A 138 2.11 -9.24 15.43
C MET A 138 1.07 -9.05 16.54
N ALA A 139 1.51 -8.91 17.80
CA ALA A 139 0.59 -8.69 18.93
C ALA A 139 -0.11 -7.32 18.82
N LEU A 140 0.62 -6.25 18.50
CA LEU A 140 0.07 -4.90 18.38
C LEU A 140 -0.89 -4.76 17.19
N SER A 141 -0.52 -5.30 16.02
CA SER A 141 -1.39 -5.32 14.84
C SER A 141 -2.67 -6.12 15.10
N SER A 142 -2.56 -7.27 15.76
CA SER A 142 -3.71 -8.08 16.18
C SER A 142 -4.59 -7.37 17.21
N ALA A 143 -3.96 -6.69 18.18
CA ALA A 143 -4.67 -5.88 19.17
C ALA A 143 -5.41 -4.71 18.50
N ALA A 144 -4.80 -4.05 17.52
CA ALA A 144 -5.42 -2.94 16.79
C ALA A 144 -6.71 -3.41 16.07
N VAL A 145 -6.68 -4.58 15.43
CA VAL A 145 -7.88 -5.19 14.81
C VAL A 145 -9.00 -5.41 15.83
N GLY A 146 -8.69 -5.99 17.00
CA GLY A 146 -9.68 -6.23 18.05
C GLY A 146 -10.19 -4.96 18.74
N LEU A 147 -9.30 -4.00 19.03
CA LEU A 147 -9.64 -2.71 19.67
C LEU A 147 -10.54 -1.86 18.79
N TYR A 148 -10.38 -1.95 17.46
CA TYR A 148 -11.28 -1.27 16.53
C TYR A 148 -12.72 -1.79 16.66
N CYS A 149 -12.96 -3.07 16.96
CA CYS A 149 -14.31 -3.56 17.24
C CYS A 149 -14.93 -2.93 18.50
N PHE A 150 -14.11 -2.70 19.54
CA PHE A 150 -14.56 -2.04 20.76
C PHE A 150 -14.94 -0.59 20.47
N PHE A 151 -14.08 0.12 19.74
CA PHE A 151 -14.36 1.48 19.27
C PHE A 151 -15.62 1.50 18.39
N PHE A 152 -15.66 0.72 17.32
CA PHE A 152 -16.75 0.69 16.34
C PHE A 152 -18.11 0.42 17.01
N THR A 153 -18.19 -0.60 17.85
CA THR A 153 -19.43 -0.98 18.55
C THR A 153 -19.86 0.12 19.52
N SER A 154 -18.97 0.60 20.39
CA SER A 154 -19.31 1.60 21.41
C SER A 154 -19.62 2.97 20.81
N TYR A 155 -18.84 3.41 19.83
CA TYR A 155 -18.97 4.71 19.19
C TYR A 155 -20.25 4.79 18.33
N PHE A 156 -20.44 3.86 17.39
CA PHE A 156 -21.58 3.93 16.47
C PHE A 156 -22.90 3.49 17.10
N SER A 157 -22.88 2.66 18.15
CA SER A 157 -24.10 2.35 18.91
C SER A 157 -24.69 3.57 19.60
N TYR A 158 -23.88 4.56 19.98
CA TYR A 158 -24.33 5.80 20.59
C TYR A 158 -24.53 6.92 19.56
N ARG A 159 -23.58 7.12 18.64
CA ARG A 159 -23.54 8.33 17.80
C ARG A 159 -24.46 8.31 16.58
N LEU A 160 -24.96 7.15 16.13
CA LEU A 160 -25.84 7.08 14.93
C LEU A 160 -27.31 7.44 15.21
N GLU A 161 -27.59 8.43 16.05
CA GLU A 161 -28.96 8.83 16.41
C GLU A 161 -29.69 9.57 15.29
N GLN A 162 -28.96 10.37 14.51
CA GLN A 162 -29.54 11.23 13.48
C GLN A 162 -28.94 10.92 12.11
N ARG A 163 -29.72 11.16 11.05
CA ARG A 163 -29.27 11.06 9.65
C ARG A 163 -27.98 11.82 9.41
N ASP A 164 -27.85 13.03 9.96
CA ASP A 164 -26.64 13.85 9.80
C ASP A 164 -25.42 13.14 10.41
N HIS A 165 -25.56 12.45 11.54
CA HIS A 165 -24.45 11.68 12.12
C HIS A 165 -24.06 10.48 11.25
N VAL A 166 -25.02 9.81 10.60
CA VAL A 166 -24.75 8.74 9.62
C VAL A 166 -23.94 9.27 8.43
N VAL A 167 -24.25 10.49 7.98
CA VAL A 167 -23.50 11.15 6.90
C VAL A 167 -22.06 11.45 7.32
N TYR A 168 -21.85 12.07 8.49
CA TYR A 168 -20.50 12.34 9.00
C TYR A 168 -19.71 11.05 9.23
N ALA A 169 -20.35 10.01 9.75
CA ALA A 169 -19.76 8.70 9.91
C ALA A 169 -19.32 8.10 8.57
N ALA A 170 -20.19 8.06 7.56
CA ALA A 170 -19.84 7.52 6.26
C ALA A 170 -18.69 8.32 5.60
N ALA A 171 -18.76 9.65 5.66
CA ALA A 171 -17.71 10.53 5.14
C ALA A 171 -16.37 10.31 5.87
N SER A 172 -16.39 10.12 7.19
CA SER A 172 -15.18 9.88 8.00
C SER A 172 -14.50 8.55 7.69
N LEU A 173 -15.27 7.48 7.45
CA LEU A 173 -14.72 6.17 7.10
C LEU A 173 -14.10 6.19 5.69
N THR A 174 -14.70 6.93 4.74
CA THR A 174 -14.07 7.16 3.43
C THR A 174 -12.86 8.09 3.51
N ALA A 175 -12.88 9.08 4.40
CA ALA A 175 -11.72 9.94 4.64
C ALA A 175 -10.55 9.16 5.26
N ALA A 176 -10.80 8.08 6.01
CA ALA A 176 -9.76 7.17 6.49
C ALA A 176 -9.04 6.49 5.32
N LEU A 177 -9.78 6.00 4.32
CA LEU A 177 -9.19 5.43 3.08
C LEU A 177 -8.39 6.48 2.31
N LEU A 178 -8.91 7.72 2.22
CA LEU A 178 -8.16 8.82 1.62
C LEU A 178 -6.84 9.03 2.35
N LEU A 179 -6.87 9.19 3.68
CA LEU A 179 -5.69 9.45 4.49
C LEU A 179 -4.67 8.31 4.40
N ASP A 180 -5.13 7.05 4.35
CA ASP A 180 -4.29 5.88 4.09
C ASP A 180 -3.55 5.97 2.74
N VAL A 181 -4.25 6.32 1.67
CA VAL A 181 -3.64 6.54 0.34
C VAL A 181 -2.60 7.66 0.40
N LEU A 182 -2.84 8.72 1.17
CA LEU A 182 -1.91 9.84 1.31
C LEU A 182 -0.66 9.47 2.11
N VAL A 183 -0.81 8.74 3.21
CA VAL A 183 0.32 8.27 4.02
C VAL A 183 1.22 7.35 3.18
N ARG A 184 0.63 6.41 2.42
CA ARG A 184 1.41 5.55 1.52
C ARG A 184 2.02 6.31 0.34
N ALA A 185 1.34 7.31 -0.21
CA ALA A 185 1.95 8.18 -1.23
C ALA A 185 3.20 8.90 -0.67
N ALA A 186 3.11 9.43 0.56
CA ALA A 186 4.25 10.05 1.24
C ALA A 186 5.37 9.04 1.53
N GLY A 187 5.02 7.81 1.87
CA GLY A 187 5.94 6.70 2.12
C GLY A 187 6.46 5.98 0.87
N ASN A 188 6.12 6.46 -0.33
CA ASN A 188 6.45 5.80 -1.61
C ASN A 188 5.98 4.34 -1.67
N THR A 189 4.70 4.11 -1.42
CA THR A 189 4.00 2.81 -1.31
C THR A 189 4.18 2.10 0.02
N CYS A 190 5.31 2.28 0.71
CA CYS A 190 5.47 1.77 2.08
C CYS A 190 4.55 2.50 3.05
N ASP A 191 3.83 1.72 3.84
CA ASP A 191 3.02 2.23 4.92
C ASP A 191 3.88 2.64 6.12
N ALA A 192 3.29 3.38 7.05
CA ALA A 192 4.00 3.94 8.19
C ALA A 192 4.60 2.90 9.16
N PRO A 193 3.95 1.75 9.47
CA PRO A 193 4.57 0.70 10.28
C PRO A 193 5.92 0.21 9.73
N MET A 194 6.11 0.28 8.42
CA MET A 194 7.31 -0.22 7.73
C MET A 194 8.25 0.90 7.28
N ASN A 195 7.93 2.15 7.61
CA ASN A 195 8.67 3.31 7.14
C ASN A 195 8.97 4.26 8.30
N PRO A 196 10.16 4.14 8.92
CA PRO A 196 10.56 5.01 10.03
C PRO A 196 10.53 6.51 9.70
N ARG A 197 10.59 6.89 8.40
CA ARG A 197 10.46 8.30 7.99
C ARG A 197 9.06 8.85 8.21
N LEU A 198 8.04 7.99 8.27
CA LEU A 198 6.66 8.35 8.54
C LEU A 198 6.31 8.32 10.04
N ALA A 199 7.21 7.85 10.91
CA ALA A 199 6.94 7.75 12.34
C ALA A 199 6.50 9.10 12.96
N ALA A 200 7.12 10.22 12.54
CA ALA A 200 6.71 11.54 13.01
C ALA A 200 5.28 11.92 12.58
N VAL A 201 4.87 11.52 11.38
CA VAL A 201 3.49 11.73 10.88
C VAL A 201 2.51 10.89 11.70
N GLU A 202 2.84 9.62 11.95
CA GLU A 202 2.00 8.74 12.77
C GLU A 202 1.86 9.21 14.21
N VAL A 203 2.97 9.63 14.84
CA VAL A 203 2.93 10.20 16.19
C VAL A 203 2.05 11.46 16.23
N ALA A 204 2.08 12.30 15.19
CA ALA A 204 1.21 13.47 15.10
C ALA A 204 -0.28 13.08 14.95
N LEU A 205 -0.59 12.11 14.08
CA LEU A 205 -1.96 11.58 13.93
C LEU A 205 -2.46 10.94 15.22
N ALA A 206 -1.62 10.16 15.89
CA ALA A 206 -1.90 9.56 17.19
C ALA A 206 -2.15 10.61 18.26
N ALA A 207 -1.40 11.72 18.28
CA ALA A 207 -1.65 12.83 19.21
C ALA A 207 -3.02 13.51 18.98
N VAL A 208 -3.42 13.69 17.71
CA VAL A 208 -4.76 14.21 17.37
C VAL A 208 -5.85 13.23 17.82
N ALA A 209 -5.65 11.93 17.61
CA ALA A 209 -6.58 10.90 18.03
C ALA A 209 -6.68 10.79 19.57
N LEU A 210 -5.56 10.93 20.30
CA LEU A 210 -5.54 10.99 21.76
C LEU A 210 -6.31 12.20 22.29
N ARG A 211 -6.19 13.36 21.63
CA ARG A 211 -7.02 14.53 21.98
C ARG A 211 -8.50 14.24 21.76
N ALA A 212 -8.87 13.60 20.65
CA ALA A 212 -10.26 13.18 20.41
C ALA A 212 -10.73 12.16 21.45
N ALA A 213 -9.87 11.22 21.86
CA ALA A 213 -10.16 10.24 22.91
C ALA A 213 -10.46 10.92 24.26
N ILE A 214 -9.67 11.92 24.68
CA ILE A 214 -9.93 12.69 25.91
C ILE A 214 -11.31 13.35 25.87
N GLN A 215 -11.70 13.90 24.72
CA GLN A 215 -13.01 14.53 24.57
C GLN A 215 -14.15 13.51 24.69
N LEU A 216 -14.01 12.32 24.08
CA LEU A 216 -14.97 11.21 24.20
C LEU A 216 -15.15 10.71 25.65
N ALA A 217 -14.14 10.84 26.50
CA ALA A 217 -14.20 10.36 27.90
C ALA A 217 -15.24 11.11 28.75
N SER A 218 -15.60 12.33 28.35
CA SER A 218 -16.53 13.21 29.06
C SER A 218 -18.02 12.90 28.78
N GLU A 219 -18.31 11.87 27.97
CA GLU A 219 -19.67 11.56 27.49
C GLU A 219 -20.50 10.66 28.43
N PRO A 220 -21.84 10.61 28.24
CA PRO A 220 -22.77 9.99 29.18
C PRO A 220 -22.48 8.52 29.49
N THR A 221 -22.88 8.11 30.69
CA THR A 221 -22.48 6.83 31.30
C THR A 221 -23.26 5.60 30.86
N SER A 222 -24.37 5.75 30.11
CA SER A 222 -25.25 4.65 29.76
C SER A 222 -25.85 4.80 28.36
N ILE A 223 -26.03 3.68 27.65
CA ILE A 223 -26.78 3.63 26.40
C ILE A 223 -28.28 3.78 26.70
N PRO A 224 -28.96 4.84 26.21
CA PRO A 224 -30.39 5.01 26.39
C PRO A 224 -31.20 4.01 25.56
N GLY A 225 -32.44 3.76 25.97
CA GLY A 225 -33.40 2.95 25.21
C GLY A 225 -33.76 1.61 25.86
N GLU A 226 -34.75 0.95 25.26
CA GLU A 226 -35.33 -0.30 25.73
C GLU A 226 -34.63 -1.53 25.13
N GLU A 227 -34.83 -2.68 25.75
CA GLU A 227 -34.41 -3.96 25.16
C GLU A 227 -35.29 -4.29 23.95
N GLY A 228 -34.68 -4.94 22.95
CA GLY A 228 -35.38 -5.36 21.74
C GLY A 228 -34.58 -6.39 20.98
N SER A 229 -35.17 -6.88 19.89
CA SER A 229 -34.56 -7.88 19.02
C SER A 229 -33.91 -7.25 17.79
N TRP A 230 -32.88 -7.92 17.29
CA TRP A 230 -32.24 -7.67 16.01
C TRP A 230 -32.33 -8.96 15.17
N SER A 231 -32.16 -8.86 13.85
CA SER A 231 -32.20 -10.03 12.96
C SER A 231 -30.81 -10.40 12.46
N LEU A 232 -30.54 -11.70 12.31
CA LEU A 232 -29.30 -12.21 11.71
C LEU A 232 -29.07 -11.66 10.31
N ALA A 233 -30.15 -11.47 9.54
CA ALA A 233 -30.10 -10.86 8.22
C ALA A 233 -29.57 -9.41 8.25
N ALA A 234 -29.98 -8.61 9.24
CA ALA A 234 -29.44 -7.26 9.41
C ALA A 234 -27.97 -7.30 9.82
N ALA A 235 -27.59 -8.23 10.71
CA ALA A 235 -26.21 -8.39 11.14
C ALA A 235 -25.28 -8.77 9.96
N ALA A 236 -25.68 -9.76 9.16
CA ALA A 236 -24.97 -10.21 7.96
C ALA A 236 -24.96 -9.18 6.82
N SER A 237 -25.95 -8.27 6.78
CA SER A 237 -25.93 -7.15 5.84
C SER A 237 -24.86 -6.13 6.25
N ILE A 238 -24.87 -5.69 7.50
CA ILE A 238 -23.90 -4.69 7.99
C ILE A 238 -22.47 -5.24 8.01
N SER A 239 -22.28 -6.57 8.15
CA SER A 239 -20.94 -7.17 8.06
C SER A 239 -20.26 -6.92 6.70
N GLY A 240 -21.01 -6.56 5.66
CA GLY A 240 -20.47 -6.11 4.38
C GLY A 240 -19.55 -4.89 4.47
N LEU A 241 -19.59 -4.10 5.55
CA LEU A 241 -18.59 -3.05 5.82
C LEU A 241 -17.16 -3.62 5.92
N TRP A 242 -17.00 -4.79 6.55
CA TRP A 242 -15.69 -5.44 6.68
C TRP A 242 -15.22 -6.02 5.35
N THR A 243 -16.14 -6.56 4.56
CA THR A 243 -15.87 -7.03 3.20
C THR A 243 -15.48 -5.88 2.26
N LEU A 244 -16.09 -4.71 2.42
CA LEU A 244 -15.67 -3.50 1.69
C LEU A 244 -14.23 -3.14 2.04
N LEU A 245 -13.89 -3.04 3.32
CA LEU A 245 -12.52 -2.72 3.77
C LEU A 245 -11.49 -3.75 3.27
N LEU A 246 -11.87 -5.02 3.23
CA LEU A 246 -11.06 -6.10 2.66
C LEU A 246 -10.78 -5.88 1.17
N ILE A 247 -11.80 -5.58 0.36
CA ILE A 247 -11.63 -5.34 -1.09
C ILE A 247 -10.81 -4.08 -1.35
N GLU A 248 -11.04 -3.03 -0.56
CA GLU A 248 -10.24 -1.81 -0.60
C GLU A 248 -8.77 -2.12 -0.34
N LEU A 249 -8.47 -2.85 0.74
CA LEU A 249 -7.10 -3.23 1.11
C LEU A 249 -6.45 -4.10 0.03
N MET A 250 -7.16 -5.12 -0.46
CA MET A 250 -6.62 -6.13 -1.37
C MET A 250 -6.37 -5.62 -2.79
N VAL A 251 -7.21 -4.70 -3.28
CA VAL A 251 -7.22 -4.29 -4.68
C VAL A 251 -7.34 -2.78 -4.81
N LEU A 252 -8.48 -2.21 -4.45
CA LEU A 252 -8.91 -0.93 -5.01
C LEU A 252 -8.20 0.29 -4.42
N SER A 253 -7.82 0.22 -3.15
CA SER A 253 -7.02 1.25 -2.50
C SER A 253 -5.52 1.01 -2.70
N SER A 254 -5.08 0.00 -3.46
CA SER A 254 -3.67 -0.22 -3.81
C SER A 254 -3.38 0.21 -5.26
N PRO A 255 -2.85 1.43 -5.49
CA PRO A 255 -2.45 1.90 -6.82
C PRO A 255 -1.54 0.95 -7.59
N SER A 256 -0.55 0.36 -6.91
CA SER A 256 0.39 -0.58 -7.53
C SER A 256 -0.34 -1.84 -7.98
N THR A 257 -1.24 -2.39 -7.16
CA THR A 257 -2.09 -3.53 -7.54
C THR A 257 -2.97 -3.23 -8.74
N VAL A 258 -3.67 -2.08 -8.73
CA VAL A 258 -4.56 -1.71 -9.83
C VAL A 258 -3.79 -1.52 -11.13
N LEU A 259 -2.69 -0.77 -11.11
CA LEU A 259 -1.90 -0.53 -12.32
C LEU A 259 -1.22 -1.79 -12.83
N ARG A 260 -0.74 -2.66 -11.96
CA ARG A 260 -0.16 -3.96 -12.34
C ARG A 260 -1.17 -4.84 -13.06
N MET A 261 -2.42 -4.89 -12.58
CA MET A 261 -3.51 -5.62 -13.24
C MET A 261 -3.95 -4.96 -14.55
N ALA A 262 -3.93 -3.63 -14.62
CA ALA A 262 -4.46 -2.87 -15.76
C ALA A 262 -3.47 -2.62 -16.90
N TYR A 263 -2.18 -2.46 -16.59
CA TYR A 263 -1.11 -2.13 -17.53
C TYR A 263 0.23 -2.64 -16.99
N PRO A 264 0.57 -3.93 -17.23
CA PRO A 264 1.86 -4.49 -16.83
C PRO A 264 3.02 -3.66 -17.40
N GLY A 265 4.03 -3.38 -16.56
CA GLY A 265 5.17 -2.54 -16.96
C GLY A 265 4.89 -1.04 -16.96
N PHE A 266 3.90 -0.57 -16.20
CA PHE A 266 3.62 0.86 -16.05
C PHE A 266 4.85 1.62 -15.52
N GLU A 267 5.05 2.85 -16.03
CA GLU A 267 6.09 3.73 -15.52
C GLU A 267 5.70 4.36 -14.18
N TYR A 268 6.69 4.78 -13.39
CA TYR A 268 6.46 5.45 -12.11
C TYR A 268 5.66 6.74 -12.16
N ARG A 269 5.67 7.43 -13.31
CA ARG A 269 4.83 8.62 -13.53
C ARG A 269 3.36 8.24 -13.54
N SER A 270 3.03 7.10 -14.14
CA SER A 270 1.67 6.54 -14.16
C SER A 270 1.21 6.19 -12.74
N LEU A 271 2.09 5.63 -11.91
CA LEU A 271 1.79 5.36 -10.50
C LEU A 271 1.51 6.63 -9.69
N ALA A 272 2.35 7.65 -9.81
CA ALA A 272 2.16 8.93 -9.14
C ALA A 272 0.85 9.62 -9.58
N LEU A 273 0.54 9.56 -10.88
CA LEU A 273 -0.72 10.06 -11.43
C LEU A 273 -1.91 9.28 -10.85
N TYR A 274 -1.83 7.95 -10.79
CA TYR A 274 -2.91 7.13 -10.27
C TYR A 274 -3.16 7.38 -8.78
N TYR A 275 -2.11 7.50 -7.95
CA TYR A 275 -2.23 7.92 -6.55
C TYR A 275 -3.00 9.24 -6.42
N SER A 276 -2.68 10.21 -7.28
CA SER A 276 -3.33 11.52 -7.28
C SER A 276 -4.82 11.39 -7.66
N LEU A 277 -5.12 10.67 -8.73
CA LEU A 277 -6.50 10.45 -9.19
C LEU A 277 -7.33 9.67 -8.17
N LEU A 278 -6.75 8.67 -7.50
CA LEU A 278 -7.39 7.92 -6.42
C LEU A 278 -7.70 8.83 -5.23
N ALA A 279 -6.75 9.66 -4.81
CA ALA A 279 -6.97 10.65 -3.77
C ALA A 279 -8.09 11.64 -4.15
N PHE A 280 -8.14 12.10 -5.40
CA PHE A 280 -9.25 12.93 -5.90
C PHE A 280 -10.59 12.20 -5.89
N ALA A 281 -10.63 10.93 -6.28
CA ALA A 281 -11.87 10.14 -6.29
C ALA A 281 -12.40 9.95 -4.86
N LEU A 282 -11.55 9.59 -3.91
CA LEU A 282 -11.94 9.44 -2.50
C LEU A 282 -12.34 10.78 -1.87
N ALA A 283 -11.60 11.86 -2.13
CA ALA A 283 -11.97 13.21 -1.69
C ALA A 283 -13.32 13.66 -2.30
N GLY A 284 -13.54 13.34 -3.58
CA GLY A 284 -14.80 13.53 -4.26
C GLY A 284 -15.94 12.74 -3.60
N SER A 285 -15.70 11.48 -3.20
CA SER A 285 -16.67 10.66 -2.48
C SER A 285 -17.04 11.28 -1.13
N VAL A 286 -16.05 11.74 -0.35
CA VAL A 286 -16.27 12.48 0.90
C VAL A 286 -17.09 13.75 0.66
N ALA A 287 -16.73 14.54 -0.35
CA ALA A 287 -17.45 15.77 -0.69
C ALA A 287 -18.90 15.49 -1.11
N LEU A 288 -19.13 14.46 -1.94
CA LEU A 288 -20.46 14.02 -2.37
C LEU A 288 -21.30 13.51 -1.20
N ALA A 289 -20.70 12.75 -0.28
CA ALA A 289 -21.36 12.28 0.93
C ALA A 289 -21.89 13.44 1.76
N LEU A 290 -21.14 14.55 1.84
CA LEU A 290 -21.55 15.75 2.57
C LEU A 290 -22.61 16.59 1.83
N GLN A 291 -23.00 16.26 0.58
CA GLN A 291 -24.00 17.02 -0.18
C GLN A 291 -25.45 16.56 0.11
N PRO A 292 -26.40 17.47 0.43
CA PRO A 292 -27.78 17.11 0.78
C PRO A 292 -28.54 16.45 -0.39
N ALA A 293 -28.26 16.86 -1.64
CA ALA A 293 -28.90 16.33 -2.84
C ALA A 293 -28.48 14.88 -3.15
N PHE A 294 -27.21 14.55 -2.90
CA PHE A 294 -26.72 13.17 -3.02
C PHE A 294 -27.41 12.28 -1.99
N GLN A 295 -27.54 12.76 -0.75
CA GLN A 295 -28.18 12.01 0.34
C GLN A 295 -29.68 11.75 0.11
N LEU A 296 -30.40 12.72 -0.46
CA LEU A 296 -31.80 12.56 -0.86
C LEU A 296 -31.97 11.53 -1.98
N ARG A 297 -31.06 11.47 -2.95
CA ARG A 297 -31.07 10.45 -4.01
C ARG A 297 -30.60 9.09 -3.52
N ALA A 298 -29.49 9.02 -2.79
CA ALA A 298 -28.95 7.79 -2.20
C ALA A 298 -29.99 7.08 -1.33
N SER A 299 -30.77 7.85 -0.57
CA SER A 299 -31.79 7.28 0.30
C SER A 299 -33.09 6.87 -0.40
N ARG A 300 -33.39 7.42 -1.58
CA ARG A 300 -34.58 7.09 -2.40
C ARG A 300 -34.32 6.00 -3.45
N HIS A 301 -33.12 5.93 -4.01
CA HIS A 301 -32.77 5.07 -5.14
C HIS A 301 -31.87 3.89 -4.78
N GLN A 302 -31.71 3.56 -3.48
CA GLN A 302 -30.93 2.40 -3.02
C GLN A 302 -29.52 2.34 -3.66
N VAL A 303 -28.85 3.49 -3.77
CA VAL A 303 -27.61 3.65 -4.58
C VAL A 303 -26.46 2.77 -4.09
N ALA A 304 -26.48 2.31 -2.84
CA ALA A 304 -25.48 1.41 -2.27
C ALA A 304 -25.36 0.09 -3.06
N ALA A 305 -26.48 -0.54 -3.45
CA ALA A 305 -26.45 -1.83 -4.12
C ALA A 305 -25.90 -1.74 -5.56
N PRO A 306 -26.37 -0.81 -6.42
CA PRO A 306 -25.73 -0.55 -7.71
C PRO A 306 -24.25 -0.15 -7.59
N SER A 307 -23.87 0.60 -6.55
CA SER A 307 -22.47 0.98 -6.33
C SER A 307 -21.58 -0.23 -6.03
N ALA A 308 -22.05 -1.17 -5.21
CA ALA A 308 -21.33 -2.41 -4.94
C ALA A 308 -21.24 -3.31 -6.19
N ILE A 309 -22.26 -3.32 -7.04
CA ILE A 309 -22.24 -4.03 -8.33
C ILE A 309 -21.24 -3.39 -9.30
N LEU A 310 -21.17 -2.06 -9.35
CA LEU A 310 -20.16 -1.35 -10.15
C LEU A 310 -18.74 -1.66 -9.66
N MET A 311 -18.54 -1.73 -8.34
CA MET A 311 -17.26 -2.11 -7.74
C MET A 311 -16.87 -3.54 -8.11
N LEU A 312 -17.80 -4.50 -8.03
CA LEU A 312 -17.61 -5.86 -8.54
C LEU A 312 -17.23 -5.87 -10.03
N GLY A 313 -17.93 -5.08 -10.85
CA GLY A 313 -17.63 -4.94 -12.28
C GLY A 313 -16.25 -4.34 -12.55
N ALA A 314 -15.77 -3.40 -11.72
CA ALA A 314 -14.44 -2.84 -11.82
C ALA A 314 -13.35 -3.88 -11.49
N VAL A 315 -13.52 -4.64 -10.41
CA VAL A 315 -12.59 -5.73 -10.05
C VAL A 315 -12.58 -6.83 -11.11
N PHE A 316 -13.76 -7.22 -11.60
CA PHE A 316 -13.86 -8.15 -12.73
C PHE A 316 -13.13 -7.63 -13.97
N SER A 317 -13.34 -6.37 -14.32
CA SER A 317 -12.66 -5.73 -15.46
C SER A 317 -11.14 -5.75 -15.29
N LEU A 318 -10.61 -5.48 -14.08
CA LEU A 318 -9.17 -5.55 -13.81
C LEU A 318 -8.60 -6.95 -14.02
N LEU A 319 -9.31 -7.99 -13.56
CA LEU A 319 -8.84 -9.37 -13.64
C LEU A 319 -8.82 -9.90 -15.09
N TYR A 320 -9.81 -9.54 -15.90
CA TYR A 320 -10.02 -10.16 -17.22
C TYR A 320 -9.69 -9.28 -18.42
N THR A 321 -9.92 -7.97 -18.35
CA THR A 321 -9.73 -7.08 -19.52
C THR A 321 -8.36 -6.39 -19.52
N ARG A 322 -7.73 -6.23 -18.35
CA ARG A 322 -6.36 -5.73 -18.19
C ARG A 322 -6.06 -4.49 -19.03
N SER A 323 -6.84 -3.43 -18.82
CA SER A 323 -6.76 -2.21 -19.62
C SER A 323 -6.74 -0.96 -18.74
N LEU A 324 -6.28 0.16 -19.32
CA LEU A 324 -6.41 1.48 -18.68
C LEU A 324 -7.88 1.85 -18.40
N ALA A 325 -8.82 1.33 -19.18
CA ALA A 325 -10.26 1.52 -18.90
C ALA A 325 -10.69 0.80 -17.61
N SER A 326 -10.08 -0.36 -17.30
CA SER A 326 -10.29 -1.09 -16.05
C SER A 326 -9.79 -0.28 -14.84
N ALA A 327 -8.60 0.34 -14.96
CA ALA A 327 -8.07 1.25 -13.94
C ALA A 327 -8.97 2.48 -13.73
N ALA A 328 -9.52 3.05 -14.82
CA ALA A 328 -10.50 4.13 -14.74
C ALA A 328 -11.82 3.69 -14.08
N ALA A 329 -12.31 2.48 -14.38
CA ALA A 329 -13.49 1.92 -13.73
C ALA A 329 -13.29 1.75 -12.21
N ALA A 330 -12.08 1.35 -11.78
CA ALA A 330 -11.71 1.30 -10.38
C ALA A 330 -11.74 2.70 -9.74
N LEU A 331 -11.22 3.74 -10.39
CA LEU A 331 -11.31 5.12 -9.88
C LEU A 331 -12.76 5.62 -9.78
N ILE A 332 -13.61 5.27 -10.75
CA ILE A 332 -15.02 5.66 -10.74
C ILE A 332 -15.76 4.98 -9.60
N SER A 333 -15.48 3.71 -9.30
CA SER A 333 -16.12 3.01 -8.18
C SER A 333 -15.79 3.65 -6.83
N GLN A 334 -14.59 4.23 -6.69
CA GLN A 334 -14.16 4.95 -5.48
C GLN A 334 -14.98 6.21 -5.17
N LEU A 335 -15.55 6.87 -6.18
CA LEU A 335 -16.48 8.00 -5.96
C LEU A 335 -17.74 7.58 -5.20
N LEU A 336 -18.09 6.29 -5.23
CA LEU A 336 -19.32 5.75 -4.65
C LEU A 336 -19.09 5.02 -3.32
N THR A 337 -17.85 4.92 -2.84
CA THR A 337 -17.50 4.20 -1.60
C THR A 337 -18.28 4.72 -0.39
N SER A 338 -18.42 6.04 -0.21
CA SER A 338 -19.24 6.60 0.87
C SER A 338 -20.73 6.21 0.78
N ALA A 339 -21.27 5.97 -0.41
CA ALA A 339 -22.68 5.57 -0.58
C ALA A 339 -22.94 4.14 -0.06
N ILE A 340 -21.98 3.24 -0.28
CA ILE A 340 -22.01 1.86 0.23
C ILE A 340 -21.96 1.90 1.76
N ILE A 341 -20.98 2.62 2.33
CA ILE A 341 -20.83 2.77 3.78
C ILE A 341 -22.07 3.37 4.42
N TYR A 342 -22.62 4.43 3.82
CA TYR A 342 -23.86 5.06 4.26
C TYR A 342 -25.04 4.09 4.29
N GLY A 343 -25.15 3.21 3.29
CA GLY A 343 -26.19 2.18 3.23
C GLY A 343 -26.20 1.27 4.46
N PHE A 344 -25.02 0.78 4.86
CA PHE A 344 -24.87 -0.07 6.04
C PHE A 344 -25.11 0.69 7.35
N LEU A 345 -24.52 1.87 7.51
CA LEU A 345 -24.70 2.67 8.73
C LEU A 345 -26.14 3.18 8.88
N ARG A 346 -26.84 3.41 7.77
CA ARG A 346 -28.27 3.74 7.78
C ARG A 346 -29.09 2.57 8.30
N LEU A 347 -28.83 1.35 7.85
CA LEU A 347 -29.49 0.16 8.40
C LEU A 347 -29.20 0.02 9.90
N ALA A 348 -27.95 0.24 10.34
CA ALA A 348 -27.65 0.24 11.77
C ALA A 348 -28.44 1.31 12.53
N SER A 349 -28.57 2.52 11.95
CA SER A 349 -29.26 3.65 12.59
C SER A 349 -30.77 3.45 12.77
N SER A 350 -31.41 2.52 12.05
CA SER A 350 -32.85 2.23 12.22
C SER A 350 -33.16 1.45 13.51
N TYR A 351 -32.13 0.96 14.21
CA TYR A 351 -32.29 0.24 15.47
C TYR A 351 -32.01 1.16 16.67
N PRO A 352 -32.76 0.99 17.78
CA PRO A 352 -32.52 1.76 18.99
C PRO A 352 -31.13 1.44 19.58
N PRO A 353 -30.49 2.37 20.32
CA PRO A 353 -29.08 2.27 20.68
C PRO A 353 -28.64 0.95 21.35
N LYS A 354 -29.44 0.41 22.29
CA LYS A 354 -29.13 -0.88 22.96
C LYS A 354 -29.18 -2.07 21.99
N VAL A 355 -30.15 -2.11 21.09
CA VAL A 355 -30.28 -3.16 20.08
C VAL A 355 -29.21 -3.01 19.01
N ARG A 356 -28.91 -1.77 18.61
CA ARG A 356 -27.84 -1.41 17.69
C ARG A 356 -26.47 -1.87 18.20
N ALA A 357 -26.18 -1.76 19.50
CA ALA A 357 -24.94 -2.29 20.06
C ALA A 357 -24.80 -3.82 19.85
N LYS A 358 -25.88 -4.58 20.13
CA LYS A 358 -25.94 -6.03 19.90
C LYS A 358 -25.72 -6.35 18.41
N LEU A 359 -26.44 -5.64 17.53
CA LEU A 359 -26.36 -5.75 16.08
C LEU A 359 -24.93 -5.49 15.55
N LEU A 360 -24.32 -4.35 15.91
CA LEU A 360 -22.99 -3.96 15.43
C LEU A 360 -21.89 -4.92 15.89
N ALA A 361 -21.97 -5.44 17.11
CA ALA A 361 -21.00 -6.44 17.56
C ALA A 361 -21.17 -7.76 16.79
N SER A 362 -22.40 -8.25 16.61
CA SER A 362 -22.66 -9.46 15.82
C SER A 362 -22.22 -9.29 14.36
N SER A 363 -22.46 -8.13 13.75
CA SER A 363 -21.93 -7.78 12.42
C SER A 363 -20.40 -7.76 12.38
N SER A 364 -19.76 -7.30 13.45
CA SER A 364 -18.31 -7.32 13.58
C SER A 364 -17.76 -8.73 13.70
N THR A 365 -18.42 -9.63 14.44
CA THR A 365 -18.06 -11.06 14.47
C THR A 365 -18.12 -11.68 13.09
N LEU A 366 -19.25 -11.55 12.40
CA LEU A 366 -19.44 -12.10 11.06
C LEU A 366 -18.41 -11.52 10.08
N GLY A 367 -18.21 -10.20 10.13
CA GLY A 367 -17.26 -9.51 9.28
C GLY A 367 -15.81 -9.92 9.52
N LEU A 368 -15.37 -10.05 10.77
CA LEU A 368 -14.02 -10.49 11.10
C LEU A 368 -13.77 -11.95 10.75
N VAL A 369 -14.78 -12.83 10.86
CA VAL A 369 -14.68 -14.20 10.34
C VAL A 369 -14.45 -14.16 8.82
N VAL A 370 -15.20 -13.33 8.09
CA VAL A 370 -15.01 -13.15 6.64
C VAL A 370 -13.59 -12.63 6.34
N VAL A 371 -13.14 -11.57 7.01
CA VAL A 371 -11.80 -11.00 6.82
C VAL A 371 -10.71 -12.04 7.10
N LEU A 372 -10.80 -12.78 8.22
CA LEU A 372 -9.83 -13.79 8.58
C LEU A 372 -9.77 -14.90 7.53
N VAL A 373 -10.92 -15.50 7.19
CA VAL A 373 -11.00 -16.58 6.21
C VAL A 373 -10.50 -16.11 4.84
N TRP A 374 -10.91 -14.92 4.38
CA TRP A 374 -10.46 -14.41 3.09
C TRP A 374 -8.98 -14.09 3.06
N ASN A 375 -8.41 -13.58 4.15
CA ASN A 375 -6.98 -13.32 4.20
C ASN A 375 -6.16 -14.61 4.06
N PHE A 376 -6.58 -15.71 4.70
CA PHE A 376 -5.94 -17.01 4.49
C PHE A 376 -6.17 -17.54 3.08
N MET A 377 -7.39 -17.45 2.55
CA MET A 377 -7.68 -17.85 1.16
C MET A 377 -6.84 -17.06 0.16
N TYR A 378 -6.65 -15.75 0.38
CA TYR A 378 -5.81 -14.89 -0.43
C TYR A 378 -4.33 -15.25 -0.27
N ALA A 379 -3.83 -15.39 0.96
CA ALA A 379 -2.45 -15.80 1.19
C ALA A 379 -2.13 -17.14 0.51
N PHE A 380 -3.06 -18.10 0.56
CA PHE A 380 -2.92 -19.41 -0.08
C PHE A 380 -2.83 -19.33 -1.60
N THR A 381 -3.31 -18.26 -2.26
CA THR A 381 -3.10 -18.09 -3.70
C THR A 381 -1.65 -17.71 -4.06
N PHE A 382 -0.82 -17.37 -3.07
CA PHE A 382 0.60 -17.02 -3.25
C PHE A 382 1.53 -18.09 -2.68
N VAL A 383 1.24 -18.61 -1.48
CA VAL A 383 2.15 -19.56 -0.79
C VAL A 383 1.98 -21.02 -1.21
N HIS A 384 1.13 -21.32 -2.21
CA HIS A 384 0.87 -22.69 -2.67
C HIS A 384 2.11 -23.47 -3.16
N PRO A 385 3.19 -22.86 -3.70
CA PRO A 385 4.39 -23.61 -4.05
C PRO A 385 5.10 -24.22 -2.83
N PHE A 386 5.01 -23.54 -1.68
CA PHE A 386 5.72 -23.91 -0.46
C PHE A 386 4.83 -24.68 0.53
N LEU A 387 3.50 -24.63 0.35
CA LEU A 387 2.53 -25.20 1.28
C LEU A 387 1.55 -26.15 0.58
N PRO A 388 1.67 -27.48 0.79
CA PRO A 388 0.76 -28.47 0.19
C PRO A 388 -0.73 -28.23 0.46
N LEU A 389 -1.09 -27.73 1.65
CA LEU A 389 -2.48 -27.39 2.00
C LEU A 389 -3.04 -26.24 1.14
N ALA A 390 -2.18 -25.35 0.65
CA ALA A 390 -2.55 -24.21 -0.18
C ALA A 390 -2.62 -24.57 -1.68
N LYS A 391 -2.14 -25.76 -2.10
CA LYS A 391 -2.22 -26.22 -3.50
C LYS A 391 -3.60 -26.11 -4.15
N PRO A 392 -4.74 -26.36 -3.46
CA PRO A 392 -6.06 -26.12 -4.04
C PRO A 392 -6.35 -24.66 -4.42
N PHE A 393 -5.54 -23.68 -4.01
CA PHE A 393 -5.70 -22.26 -4.32
C PHE A 393 -4.86 -21.78 -5.50
N GLU A 394 -4.03 -22.64 -6.09
CA GLU A 394 -3.25 -22.37 -7.30
C GLU A 394 -4.16 -21.84 -8.43
N GLY A 395 -3.82 -20.67 -8.98
CA GLY A 395 -4.60 -20.00 -10.02
C GLY A 395 -6.00 -19.49 -9.61
N ARG A 396 -6.37 -19.53 -8.32
CA ARG A 396 -7.71 -19.17 -7.84
C ARG A 396 -7.86 -17.72 -7.34
N LEU A 397 -6.84 -16.88 -7.46
CA LEU A 397 -6.90 -15.47 -7.07
C LEU A 397 -8.14 -14.73 -7.63
N PRO A 398 -8.53 -14.89 -8.92
CA PRO A 398 -9.75 -14.26 -9.42
C PRO A 398 -11.01 -14.70 -8.66
N ALA A 399 -11.15 -15.99 -8.36
CA ALA A 399 -12.30 -16.52 -7.63
C ALA A 399 -12.35 -16.01 -6.18
N VAL A 400 -11.20 -15.92 -5.51
CA VAL A 400 -11.10 -15.37 -4.15
C VAL A 400 -11.53 -13.89 -4.12
N LEU A 401 -11.04 -13.07 -5.05
CA LEU A 401 -11.38 -11.64 -5.11
C LEU A 401 -12.84 -11.38 -5.51
N LEU A 402 -13.36 -12.13 -6.50
CA LEU A 402 -14.75 -11.97 -6.96
C LEU A 402 -15.75 -12.44 -5.91
N SER A 403 -15.43 -13.49 -5.14
CA SER A 403 -16.32 -13.97 -4.08
C SER A 403 -16.47 -12.95 -2.94
N ALA A 404 -15.41 -12.20 -2.56
CA ALA A 404 -15.55 -11.06 -1.65
C ALA A 404 -16.48 -9.99 -2.23
N CYS A 405 -16.32 -9.65 -3.52
CA CYS A 405 -17.15 -8.65 -4.19
C CYS A 405 -18.62 -9.07 -4.28
N LEU A 406 -18.89 -10.37 -4.48
CA LEU A 406 -20.24 -10.92 -4.46
C LEU A 406 -20.88 -10.84 -3.08
N ILE A 407 -20.13 -11.13 -2.01
CA ILE A 407 -20.58 -10.94 -0.63
C ILE A 407 -20.93 -9.46 -0.39
N LEU A 408 -20.06 -8.54 -0.80
CA LEU A 408 -20.33 -7.10 -0.68
C LEU A 408 -21.61 -6.68 -1.42
N ALA A 409 -21.78 -7.13 -2.67
CA ALA A 409 -22.96 -6.83 -3.47
C ALA A 409 -24.25 -7.40 -2.84
N ALA A 410 -24.21 -8.62 -2.33
CA ALA A 410 -25.32 -9.26 -1.63
C ALA A 410 -25.67 -8.53 -0.33
N SER A 411 -24.67 -8.24 0.51
CA SER A 411 -24.84 -7.50 1.77
C SER A 411 -25.38 -6.09 1.53
N SER A 412 -24.89 -5.38 0.50
CA SER A 412 -25.36 -4.05 0.13
C SER A 412 -26.81 -4.04 -0.39
N SER A 413 -27.17 -5.07 -1.16
CA SER A 413 -28.54 -5.29 -1.64
C SER A 413 -29.49 -5.60 -0.49
N ALA A 414 -29.13 -6.52 0.40
CA ALA A 414 -29.91 -6.84 1.59
C ALA A 414 -30.07 -5.63 2.51
N SER A 415 -29.00 -4.86 2.73
CA SER A 415 -29.06 -3.62 3.52
C SER A 415 -30.04 -2.60 2.93
N SER A 416 -30.09 -2.50 1.61
CA SER A 416 -30.98 -1.58 0.89
C SER A 416 -32.46 -2.00 0.99
N LEU A 417 -32.73 -3.29 1.10
CA LEU A 417 -34.08 -3.85 1.28
C LEU A 417 -34.58 -3.72 2.72
N LEU A 418 -33.69 -3.90 3.71
CA LEU A 418 -34.04 -3.87 5.13
C LEU A 418 -34.19 -2.45 5.69
N ALA A 419 -33.59 -1.43 5.06
CA ALA A 419 -33.62 -0.06 5.55
C ALA A 419 -34.95 0.66 5.24
N GLU A 420 -35.59 1.26 6.26
CA GLU A 420 -36.84 2.03 6.09
C GLU A 420 -36.68 3.31 5.25
N LYS A 421 -37.71 3.65 4.45
CA LYS A 421 -37.77 4.87 3.63
C LYS A 421 -38.11 6.09 4.50
N THR A 422 -37.18 7.03 4.63
CA THR A 422 -37.37 8.29 5.39
C THR A 422 -37.18 9.53 4.53
N LYS A 423 -38.00 10.57 4.77
CA LYS A 423 -37.88 11.92 4.19
C LYS A 423 -37.25 12.86 5.22
N ALA A 424 -36.10 13.46 4.94
CA ALA A 424 -35.49 14.47 5.81
C ALA A 424 -34.57 15.44 5.03
N ARG A 425 -34.33 16.63 5.59
CA ARG A 425 -33.37 17.64 5.10
C ARG A 425 -32.04 17.50 5.85
N VAL A 426 -30.93 17.64 5.12
CA VAL A 426 -29.55 17.49 5.62
C VAL A 426 -28.85 18.85 5.58
N HIS A 427 -28.05 19.17 6.60
CA HIS A 427 -27.18 20.36 6.62
C HIS A 427 -25.72 19.96 6.30
N ALA A 428 -25.17 20.56 5.24
CA ALA A 428 -23.83 20.25 4.73
C ALA A 428 -22.75 21.17 5.29
N SER A 429 -21.58 20.64 5.64
CA SER A 429 -20.39 21.43 5.97
C SER A 429 -19.48 21.60 4.76
N ARG A 430 -19.61 22.73 4.05
CA ARG A 430 -18.74 23.09 2.90
C ARG A 430 -17.25 23.08 3.25
N LYS A 431 -16.89 23.34 4.51
CA LYS A 431 -15.49 23.39 4.99
C LYS A 431 -14.78 22.05 4.88
N LEU A 432 -15.41 20.93 5.24
CA LEU A 432 -14.79 19.59 5.18
C LEU A 432 -14.55 19.13 3.74
N ALA A 433 -15.48 19.45 2.82
CA ALA A 433 -15.30 19.17 1.40
C ALA A 433 -14.11 19.95 0.79
N ILE A 434 -13.92 21.21 1.21
CA ILE A 434 -12.78 22.03 0.77
C ILE A 434 -11.46 21.45 1.29
N VAL A 435 -11.42 21.01 2.56
CA VAL A 435 -10.22 20.38 3.14
C VAL A 435 -9.85 19.09 2.41
N ALA A 436 -10.82 18.21 2.14
CA ALA A 436 -10.56 16.98 1.39
C ALA A 436 -10.02 17.27 -0.02
N LEU A 437 -10.57 18.27 -0.71
CA LEU A 437 -10.10 18.70 -2.03
C LEU A 437 -8.69 19.32 -1.98
N ALA A 438 -8.40 20.11 -0.95
CA ALA A 438 -7.08 20.69 -0.73
C ALA A 438 -6.01 19.61 -0.46
N MET A 439 -6.35 18.57 0.32
CA MET A 439 -5.48 17.43 0.56
C MET A 439 -5.18 16.66 -0.74
N ALA A 440 -6.18 16.45 -1.60
CA ALA A 440 -5.99 15.83 -2.91
C ALA A 440 -5.07 16.67 -3.82
N LEU A 441 -5.26 17.99 -3.85
CA LEU A 441 -4.40 18.92 -4.61
C LEU A 441 -2.97 18.97 -4.09
N ALA A 442 -2.77 18.95 -2.76
CA ALA A 442 -1.45 18.89 -2.15
C ALA A 442 -0.72 17.58 -2.49
N THR A 443 -1.45 16.47 -2.57
CA THR A 443 -0.91 15.17 -2.96
C THR A 443 -0.47 15.16 -4.42
N LEU A 444 -1.28 15.74 -5.32
CA LEU A 444 -0.89 15.93 -6.71
C LEU A 444 0.40 16.75 -6.80
N ALA A 445 0.50 17.86 -6.06
CA ALA A 445 1.70 18.68 -6.05
C ALA A 445 2.93 17.92 -5.53
N TYR A 446 2.79 17.16 -4.43
CA TYR A 446 3.87 16.33 -3.87
C TYR A 446 4.34 15.26 -4.86
N CYS A 447 3.41 14.50 -5.44
CA CYS A 447 3.71 13.45 -6.41
C CYS A 447 4.44 13.98 -7.65
N MET A 448 4.09 15.19 -8.11
CA MET A 448 4.73 15.84 -9.25
C MET A 448 6.11 16.43 -8.90
N LEU A 449 6.33 16.88 -7.67
CA LEU A 449 7.60 17.46 -7.20
C LEU A 449 8.62 16.42 -6.73
N ALA A 450 8.17 15.26 -6.23
CA ALA A 450 9.01 14.18 -5.73
C ALA A 450 9.79 13.45 -6.84
N TYR A 451 9.41 13.64 -8.11
CA TYR A 451 10.13 13.08 -9.24
C TYR A 451 11.25 14.03 -9.70
N ARG A 452 12.43 13.91 -9.08
CA ARG A 452 13.65 14.53 -9.59
C ARG A 452 14.51 13.46 -10.25
N VAL A 453 14.73 13.63 -11.55
CA VAL A 453 15.73 12.84 -12.30
C VAL A 453 17.10 13.32 -11.83
N SER A 454 17.85 12.46 -11.16
CA SER A 454 19.26 12.74 -10.87
C SER A 454 20.02 12.86 -12.20
N PRO A 455 20.87 13.88 -12.39
CA PRO A 455 21.72 13.97 -13.56
C PRO A 455 22.64 12.75 -13.63
N ALA A 456 22.97 12.32 -14.85
CA ALA A 456 23.83 11.17 -15.08
C ALA A 456 25.19 11.36 -14.36
N PRO A 457 25.72 10.33 -13.69
CA PRO A 457 27.08 10.38 -13.18
C PRO A 457 28.09 10.54 -14.33
N PRO A 458 29.30 11.05 -14.06
CA PRO A 458 30.37 11.17 -15.05
C PRO A 458 30.67 9.83 -15.73
N ALA A 459 31.35 9.89 -16.89
CA ALA A 459 31.73 8.73 -17.66
C ALA A 459 32.76 7.85 -16.90
N ASP A 460 32.28 6.84 -16.18
CA ASP A 460 33.14 5.85 -15.55
C ASP A 460 33.48 4.72 -16.54
N SER A 461 34.77 4.49 -16.76
CA SER A 461 35.25 3.33 -17.54
C SER A 461 35.17 2.02 -16.76
N VAL A 462 35.02 2.10 -15.43
CA VAL A 462 34.86 0.96 -14.53
C VAL A 462 33.49 1.06 -13.87
N ILE A 463 32.68 0.04 -14.07
CA ILE A 463 31.35 -0.05 -13.47
C ILE A 463 31.27 -1.26 -12.56
N ARG A 464 30.41 -1.16 -11.55
CA ARG A 464 30.06 -2.29 -10.70
C ARG A 464 28.65 -2.75 -10.98
N VAL A 465 28.50 -4.06 -11.21
CA VAL A 465 27.21 -4.70 -11.43
C VAL A 465 26.95 -5.68 -10.31
N VAL A 466 25.73 -5.66 -9.78
CA VAL A 466 25.24 -6.60 -8.77
C VAL A 466 24.07 -7.38 -9.37
N THR A 467 24.03 -8.69 -9.15
CA THR A 467 22.80 -9.48 -9.29
C THR A 467 22.38 -10.05 -7.94
N TYR A 468 21.08 -10.04 -7.66
CA TYR A 468 20.56 -10.46 -6.36
C TYR A 468 19.08 -10.88 -6.45
N ASN A 469 18.79 -12.17 -6.28
CA ASN A 469 17.45 -12.63 -5.94
C ASN A 469 17.08 -12.17 -4.52
N ILE A 470 16.01 -11.40 -4.36
CA ILE A 470 15.65 -10.75 -3.08
C ILE A 470 14.54 -11.45 -2.31
N HIS A 471 14.03 -12.59 -2.78
CA HIS A 471 13.02 -13.41 -2.10
C HIS A 471 11.80 -12.61 -1.62
N GLU A 472 11.22 -11.79 -2.50
CA GLU A 472 10.07 -10.92 -2.22
C GLU A 472 10.28 -10.04 -0.97
N GLY A 473 11.52 -9.63 -0.73
CA GLY A 473 11.89 -8.82 0.41
C GLY A 473 12.01 -9.56 1.74
N PHE A 474 11.75 -10.88 1.78
CA PHE A 474 11.80 -11.69 2.99
C PHE A 474 13.22 -12.19 3.29
N ALA A 475 13.69 -11.90 4.50
CA ALA A 475 14.92 -12.47 5.03
C ALA A 475 14.75 -13.98 5.35
N VAL A 476 15.87 -14.66 5.64
CA VAL A 476 15.88 -16.11 5.93
C VAL A 476 15.03 -16.54 7.13
N ASP A 477 14.66 -15.59 8.00
CA ASP A 477 13.77 -15.83 9.14
C ASP A 477 12.28 -15.61 8.80
N GLY A 478 11.95 -15.28 7.56
CA GLY A 478 10.61 -15.04 7.04
C GLY A 478 10.08 -13.63 7.31
N GLN A 479 10.91 -12.70 7.79
CA GLN A 479 10.51 -11.31 8.02
C GLN A 479 10.80 -10.43 6.80
N LEU A 480 9.83 -9.60 6.42
CA LEU A 480 9.99 -8.61 5.36
C LEU A 480 10.96 -7.50 5.80
N ASN A 481 12.08 -7.33 5.09
CA ASN A 481 13.13 -6.36 5.46
C ASN A 481 13.85 -5.74 4.26
N LEU A 482 13.10 -4.94 3.49
CA LEU A 482 13.63 -4.21 2.33
C LEU A 482 14.81 -3.28 2.67
N GLU A 483 14.86 -2.71 3.88
CA GLU A 483 15.97 -1.84 4.28
C GLU A 483 17.28 -2.60 4.52
N TRP A 484 17.23 -3.88 4.92
CA TRP A 484 18.42 -4.72 4.96
C TRP A 484 18.92 -5.06 3.55
N ILE A 485 18.01 -5.39 2.63
CA ILE A 485 18.34 -5.59 1.21
C ILE A 485 18.96 -4.31 0.62
N ALA A 486 18.33 -3.15 0.82
CA ALA A 486 18.85 -1.87 0.33
C ALA A 486 20.23 -1.55 0.91
N ARG A 487 20.46 -1.74 2.22
CA ARG A 487 21.77 -1.52 2.83
C ARG A 487 22.83 -2.50 2.30
N THR A 488 22.44 -3.74 2.02
CA THR A 488 23.32 -4.73 1.40
C THR A 488 23.76 -4.27 0.01
N ILE A 489 22.82 -3.82 -0.83
CA ILE A 489 23.11 -3.28 -2.17
C ILE A 489 23.92 -1.98 -2.09
N GLU A 490 23.57 -1.06 -1.18
CA GLU A 490 24.23 0.23 -0.97
C GLU A 490 25.70 0.07 -0.55
N ALA A 491 26.00 -0.89 0.33
CA ALA A 491 27.36 -1.22 0.74
C ALA A 491 28.22 -1.70 -0.44
N LEU A 492 27.61 -2.29 -1.46
CA LEU A 492 28.26 -2.67 -2.70
C LEU A 492 28.40 -1.51 -3.68
N ASN A 493 27.84 -0.31 -3.45
CA ASN A 493 27.92 0.85 -4.35
C ASN A 493 27.83 0.52 -5.87
N PRO A 494 26.82 -0.23 -6.34
CA PRO A 494 26.70 -0.60 -7.75
C PRO A 494 26.38 0.60 -8.64
N GLY A 495 26.74 0.48 -9.92
CA GLY A 495 26.20 1.32 -11.00
C GLY A 495 24.94 0.71 -11.60
N ILE A 496 24.85 -0.63 -11.63
CA ILE A 496 23.73 -1.42 -12.16
C ILE A 496 23.42 -2.54 -11.16
N VAL A 497 22.14 -2.79 -10.90
CA VAL A 497 21.65 -3.89 -10.07
C VAL A 497 20.59 -4.64 -10.86
N VAL A 498 20.68 -5.96 -10.85
CA VAL A 498 19.73 -6.88 -11.48
C VAL A 498 19.09 -7.69 -10.37
N LEU A 499 17.79 -7.48 -10.12
CA LEU A 499 17.06 -8.12 -9.03
C LEU A 499 16.05 -9.13 -9.60
N GLN A 500 15.91 -10.25 -8.91
CA GLN A 500 14.91 -11.29 -9.16
C GLN A 500 13.97 -11.36 -7.95
N GLU A 501 12.80 -11.95 -8.14
CA GLU A 501 11.78 -12.12 -7.11
C GLU A 501 11.32 -10.80 -6.45
N VAL A 502 11.16 -9.77 -7.26
CA VAL A 502 10.70 -8.45 -6.77
C VAL A 502 9.18 -8.36 -6.83
N ASP A 503 8.53 -8.13 -5.70
CA ASP A 503 7.07 -7.96 -5.62
C ASP A 503 6.60 -6.53 -5.96
N GLN A 504 5.41 -6.43 -6.54
CA GLN A 504 4.77 -5.17 -6.96
C GLN A 504 3.47 -4.86 -6.23
N GLY A 505 3.32 -5.28 -4.99
CA GLY A 505 2.24 -4.91 -4.09
C GLY A 505 1.19 -6.00 -3.95
N VAL A 506 1.59 -7.16 -3.44
CA VAL A 506 0.66 -8.16 -2.89
C VAL A 506 0.42 -7.91 -1.41
N GLY A 507 -0.66 -8.48 -0.86
CA GLY A 507 -0.96 -8.27 0.56
C GLY A 507 0.10 -8.84 1.50
N MET A 508 0.81 -9.89 1.10
CA MET A 508 1.85 -10.54 1.92
C MET A 508 3.08 -9.66 2.13
N THR A 509 3.40 -8.80 1.17
CA THR A 509 4.46 -7.79 1.25
C THR A 509 3.93 -6.44 1.73
N ALA A 510 2.77 -6.44 2.40
CA ALA A 510 2.08 -5.23 2.86
C ALA A 510 1.75 -4.22 1.73
N TYR A 511 1.56 -4.71 0.50
CA TYR A 511 1.22 -3.91 -0.69
C TYR A 511 2.31 -2.90 -1.10
N VAL A 512 3.57 -3.12 -0.71
CA VAL A 512 4.69 -2.31 -1.16
C VAL A 512 5.03 -2.60 -2.63
N ASP A 513 5.36 -1.57 -3.39
CA ASP A 513 6.02 -1.72 -4.70
C ASP A 513 7.53 -1.74 -4.44
N GLU A 514 8.10 -2.95 -4.31
CA GLU A 514 9.49 -3.13 -3.88
C GLU A 514 10.46 -2.51 -4.87
N ALA A 515 10.21 -2.69 -6.16
CA ALA A 515 10.98 -2.09 -7.24
C ALA A 515 11.06 -0.57 -7.07
N ARG A 516 9.91 0.09 -6.86
CA ARG A 516 9.85 1.53 -6.60
C ARG A 516 10.58 1.93 -5.33
N TRP A 517 10.33 1.19 -4.25
CA TRP A 517 10.88 1.52 -2.95
C TRP A 517 12.42 1.45 -2.98
N LEU A 518 12.98 0.38 -3.55
CA LEU A 518 14.41 0.18 -3.71
C LEU A 518 15.02 1.22 -4.66
N GLY A 519 14.39 1.49 -5.81
CA GLY A 519 14.86 2.51 -6.75
C GLY A 519 14.99 3.89 -6.10
N LEU A 520 14.00 4.31 -5.30
CA LEU A 520 14.05 5.58 -4.58
C LEU A 520 15.05 5.56 -3.41
N ARG A 521 15.10 4.47 -2.64
CA ARG A 521 16.01 4.31 -1.49
C ARG A 521 17.48 4.31 -1.91
N LEU A 522 17.78 3.77 -3.09
CA LEU A 522 19.12 3.66 -3.67
C LEU A 522 19.44 4.81 -4.65
N ASN A 523 18.50 5.72 -4.90
CA ASN A 523 18.59 6.80 -5.89
C ASN A 523 18.98 6.29 -7.29
N MET A 524 18.26 5.28 -7.78
CA MET A 524 18.46 4.62 -9.05
C MET A 524 17.19 4.67 -9.91
N HIS A 525 17.37 4.76 -11.23
CA HIS A 525 16.29 4.47 -12.17
C HIS A 525 15.92 3.00 -12.08
N CYS A 526 14.67 2.66 -12.37
CA CYS A 526 14.19 1.29 -12.32
C CYS A 526 13.43 0.95 -13.59
N ILE A 527 13.63 -0.28 -14.06
CA ILE A 527 12.85 -0.93 -15.10
C ILE A 527 12.40 -2.26 -14.50
N HIS A 528 11.13 -2.60 -14.67
CA HIS A 528 10.55 -3.82 -14.12
C HIS A 528 9.83 -4.60 -15.23
N ALA A 529 9.93 -5.92 -15.17
CA ALA A 529 9.19 -6.85 -16.01
C ALA A 529 8.51 -7.91 -15.12
N PRO A 530 7.17 -7.89 -14.98
CA PRO A 530 6.46 -8.93 -14.26
C PRO A 530 6.46 -10.25 -15.03
N THR A 531 6.52 -11.39 -14.33
CA THR A 531 6.28 -12.71 -14.92
C THR A 531 4.80 -12.88 -15.30
N LEU A 532 4.48 -13.84 -16.18
CA LEU A 532 3.13 -13.93 -16.74
C LEU A 532 2.13 -14.61 -15.78
N GLU A 533 2.52 -15.72 -15.15
CA GLU A 533 1.68 -16.50 -14.24
C GLU A 533 1.68 -15.88 -12.83
N GLN A 534 2.84 -15.45 -12.34
CA GLN A 534 3.01 -14.77 -11.05
C GLN A 534 3.10 -13.27 -11.26
N MET A 535 2.07 -12.66 -11.87
CA MET A 535 2.03 -11.24 -12.27
C MET A 535 2.33 -10.19 -11.18
N TRP A 536 2.52 -10.62 -9.94
CA TRP A 536 2.96 -9.82 -8.81
C TRP A 536 4.48 -9.75 -8.64
N GLN A 537 5.21 -10.76 -9.11
CA GLN A 537 6.65 -10.89 -9.03
C GLN A 537 7.29 -10.59 -10.38
N GLY A 538 8.54 -10.14 -10.38
CA GLY A 538 9.27 -9.93 -11.62
C GLY A 538 10.74 -9.58 -11.45
N ASP A 539 11.37 -9.39 -12.61
CA ASP A 539 12.75 -8.98 -12.72
C ASP A 539 12.87 -7.46 -12.77
N VAL A 540 13.89 -6.93 -12.10
CA VAL A 540 14.15 -5.49 -12.03
C VAL A 540 15.59 -5.18 -12.44
N ILE A 541 15.75 -4.13 -13.23
CA ILE A 541 17.04 -3.46 -13.44
C ILE A 541 17.01 -2.11 -12.74
N LEU A 542 17.84 -1.94 -11.70
CA LEU A 542 18.14 -0.63 -11.12
C LEU A 542 19.45 -0.08 -11.69
N THR A 543 19.50 1.21 -12.02
CA THR A 543 20.69 1.82 -12.63
C THR A 543 20.86 3.29 -12.28
N LYS A 544 22.12 3.72 -12.13
CA LYS A 544 22.49 5.15 -12.04
C LYS A 544 22.60 5.81 -13.42
N TYR A 545 22.59 5.03 -14.50
CA TYR A 545 22.84 5.50 -15.86
C TYR A 545 21.53 5.78 -16.62
N PRO A 546 21.52 6.73 -17.56
CA PRO A 546 20.37 6.98 -18.42
C PRO A 546 19.92 5.73 -19.17
N ILE A 547 18.61 5.48 -19.15
CA ILE A 547 17.96 4.40 -19.91
C ILE A 547 17.60 4.95 -21.29
N LEU A 548 18.20 4.38 -22.34
CA LEU A 548 17.93 4.75 -23.73
C LEU A 548 16.75 3.96 -24.32
N GLN A 549 16.64 2.69 -23.95
CA GLN A 549 15.58 1.79 -24.39
C GLN A 549 15.39 0.68 -23.36
N SER A 550 14.16 0.21 -23.20
CA SER A 550 13.86 -1.02 -22.46
C SER A 550 12.82 -1.85 -23.17
N SER A 551 12.87 -3.17 -23.01
CA SER A 551 11.88 -4.11 -23.53
C SER A 551 11.86 -5.38 -22.70
N CYS A 552 10.74 -6.09 -22.73
CA CYS A 552 10.58 -7.38 -22.08
C CYS A 552 10.23 -8.42 -23.15
N LEU A 553 10.88 -9.59 -23.10
CA LEU A 553 10.57 -10.74 -23.93
C LEU A 553 10.05 -11.87 -23.05
N LEU A 554 8.91 -12.49 -23.42
CA LEU A 554 8.38 -13.65 -22.72
C LEU A 554 9.23 -14.89 -22.99
N LEU A 555 9.45 -15.69 -21.95
CA LEU A 555 10.18 -16.95 -21.96
C LEU A 555 9.24 -18.11 -21.58
N PRO A 556 8.37 -18.56 -22.50
CA PRO A 556 7.44 -19.65 -22.22
C PRO A 556 8.17 -20.99 -22.06
N SER A 557 7.67 -21.81 -21.14
CA SER A 557 7.99 -23.23 -20.99
C SER A 557 6.70 -24.05 -20.78
N PRO A 558 6.76 -25.40 -20.75
CA PRO A 558 5.60 -26.21 -20.43
C PRO A 558 5.06 -26.04 -19.00
N VAL A 559 5.84 -25.43 -18.10
CA VAL A 559 5.52 -25.28 -16.68
C VAL A 559 5.14 -23.84 -16.30
N GLU A 560 5.91 -22.85 -16.77
CA GLU A 560 5.65 -21.42 -16.52
C GLU A 560 6.28 -20.51 -17.60
N THR A 561 5.88 -19.24 -17.63
CA THR A 561 6.32 -18.22 -18.58
C THR A 561 6.99 -17.06 -17.84
N ASP A 562 8.32 -17.12 -17.81
CA ASP A 562 9.17 -16.07 -17.24
C ASP A 562 9.45 -14.96 -18.25
N VAL A 563 10.37 -14.05 -17.91
CA VAL A 563 10.73 -12.89 -18.72
C VAL A 563 12.24 -12.74 -18.89
N LEU A 564 12.64 -12.19 -20.04
CA LEU A 564 13.95 -11.61 -20.25
C LEU A 564 13.78 -10.10 -20.31
N LEU A 565 14.21 -9.41 -19.27
CA LEU A 565 14.17 -7.95 -19.21
C LEU A 565 15.43 -7.37 -19.84
N LYS A 566 15.27 -6.49 -20.84
CA LYS A 566 16.35 -5.81 -21.56
C LYS A 566 16.33 -4.32 -21.26
N ALA A 567 17.50 -3.76 -20.99
CA ALA A 567 17.75 -2.33 -20.93
C ALA A 567 18.98 -1.96 -21.78
N VAL A 568 18.89 -0.89 -22.56
CA VAL A 568 20.04 -0.25 -23.21
C VAL A 568 20.36 1.01 -22.43
N LEU A 569 21.55 1.06 -21.85
CA LEU A 569 22.02 2.14 -20.98
C LEU A 569 23.09 2.97 -21.68
N ASP A 570 23.15 4.26 -21.34
CA ASP A 570 24.28 5.12 -21.69
C ASP A 570 25.28 5.20 -20.53
N VAL A 571 26.38 4.45 -20.64
CA VAL A 571 27.46 4.44 -19.64
C VAL A 571 28.62 5.27 -20.20
N GLY A 572 28.62 6.56 -19.89
CA GLY A 572 29.71 7.45 -20.30
C GLY A 572 29.88 7.56 -21.82
N GLY A 573 28.80 7.49 -22.60
CA GLY A 573 28.80 7.53 -24.05
C GLY A 573 28.98 6.15 -24.73
N ILE A 574 29.05 5.08 -23.93
CA ILE A 574 29.04 3.68 -24.38
C ILE A 574 27.62 3.15 -24.21
N ARG A 575 27.02 2.67 -25.31
CA ARG A 575 25.75 1.94 -25.23
C ARG A 575 26.02 0.55 -24.71
N LEU A 576 25.45 0.22 -23.57
CA LEU A 576 25.59 -1.07 -22.90
C LEU A 576 24.22 -1.74 -22.82
N THR A 577 24.10 -2.99 -23.28
CA THR A 577 22.87 -3.77 -23.14
C THR A 577 22.95 -4.60 -21.87
N VAL A 578 21.96 -4.45 -20.99
CA VAL A 578 21.81 -5.26 -19.78
C VAL A 578 20.59 -6.15 -19.95
N TYR A 579 20.76 -7.44 -19.70
CA TYR A 579 19.70 -8.42 -19.61
C TYR A 579 19.58 -8.92 -18.16
N ALA A 580 18.36 -8.92 -17.64
CA ALA A 580 17.97 -9.56 -16.39
C ALA A 580 17.10 -10.78 -16.71
N VAL A 581 17.33 -11.87 -15.97
CA VAL A 581 16.56 -13.11 -16.12
C VAL A 581 16.39 -13.82 -14.79
N HIS A 582 15.26 -14.50 -14.64
CA HIS A 582 15.04 -15.58 -13.68
C HIS A 582 14.45 -16.77 -14.45
N PHE A 583 15.25 -17.81 -14.72
CA PHE A 583 14.74 -18.99 -15.43
C PHE A 583 13.98 -19.92 -14.48
N THR A 584 13.02 -20.69 -14.99
CA THR A 584 12.18 -21.59 -14.19
C THR A 584 12.97 -22.50 -13.24
N ALA A 585 12.60 -22.50 -11.96
CA ALA A 585 13.17 -23.45 -10.99
C ALA A 585 12.60 -24.88 -11.17
N VAL A 586 11.49 -25.03 -11.89
CA VAL A 586 10.66 -26.25 -11.88
C VAL A 586 11.24 -27.40 -12.69
N SER A 587 11.84 -27.14 -13.86
CA SER A 587 12.36 -28.20 -14.73
C SER A 587 13.52 -27.76 -15.60
N SER A 588 14.55 -28.60 -15.72
CA SER A 588 15.72 -28.36 -16.56
C SER A 588 15.35 -28.27 -18.05
N GLU A 589 14.37 -29.06 -18.51
CA GLU A 589 13.84 -28.98 -19.87
C GLU A 589 13.13 -27.65 -20.13
N GLY A 590 12.33 -27.19 -19.16
CA GLY A 590 11.69 -25.88 -19.21
C GLY A 590 12.72 -24.76 -19.30
N ARG A 591 13.75 -24.80 -18.45
CA ARG A 591 14.88 -23.86 -18.48
C ARG A 591 15.59 -23.86 -19.82
N ALA A 592 15.88 -25.04 -20.39
CA ALA A 592 16.53 -25.14 -21.68
C ALA A 592 15.69 -24.50 -22.80
N ILE A 593 14.36 -24.67 -22.80
CA ILE A 593 13.46 -24.02 -23.77
C ILE A 593 13.52 -22.49 -23.63
N GLN A 594 13.40 -21.98 -22.40
CA GLN A 594 13.50 -20.55 -22.11
C GLN A 594 14.85 -19.98 -22.56
N LEU A 595 15.93 -20.70 -22.27
CA LEU A 595 17.28 -20.33 -22.68
C LEU A 595 17.41 -20.20 -24.21
N GLN A 596 16.86 -21.14 -24.99
CA GLN A 596 16.93 -21.05 -26.45
C GLN A 596 16.21 -19.82 -27.02
N ILE A 597 15.16 -19.35 -26.35
CA ILE A 597 14.46 -18.11 -26.71
C ILE A 597 15.33 -16.90 -26.34
N ALA A 598 15.86 -16.87 -25.11
CA ALA A 598 16.72 -15.79 -24.63
C ALA A 598 18.01 -15.65 -25.47
N LEU A 599 18.64 -16.77 -25.85
CA LEU A 599 19.86 -16.77 -26.65
C LEU A 599 19.66 -16.17 -28.04
N LYS A 600 18.48 -16.29 -28.65
CA LYS A 600 18.20 -15.62 -29.94
C LYS A 600 18.29 -14.11 -29.81
N GLU A 601 17.73 -13.56 -28.73
CA GLU A 601 17.78 -12.14 -28.42
C GLU A 601 19.22 -11.70 -28.09
N VAL A 602 19.91 -12.41 -27.19
CA VAL A 602 21.28 -12.10 -26.76
C VAL A 602 22.27 -12.16 -27.93
N LYS A 603 22.18 -13.19 -28.80
CA LYS A 603 23.04 -13.32 -30.01
C LYS A 603 22.79 -12.20 -31.02
N SER A 604 21.64 -11.52 -30.99
CA SER A 604 21.29 -10.43 -31.91
C SER A 604 21.73 -9.04 -31.42
N ALA A 605 22.21 -8.91 -30.19
CA ALA A 605 22.58 -7.62 -29.62
C ALA A 605 23.81 -7.02 -30.32
N SER A 606 23.73 -5.74 -30.66
CA SER A 606 24.75 -4.99 -31.41
C SER A 606 25.70 -4.17 -30.53
N HIS A 607 25.55 -4.27 -29.21
CA HIS A 607 26.29 -3.52 -28.20
C HIS A 607 26.89 -4.51 -27.19
N PRO A 608 27.96 -4.15 -26.46
CA PRO A 608 28.45 -4.96 -25.35
C PRO A 608 27.32 -5.30 -24.39
N ILE A 609 27.33 -6.54 -23.91
CA ILE A 609 26.25 -7.16 -23.14
C ILE A 609 26.73 -7.43 -21.72
N ILE A 610 25.83 -7.23 -20.77
CA ILE A 610 25.84 -7.86 -19.45
C ILE A 610 24.54 -8.64 -19.33
N TRP A 611 24.62 -9.93 -19.03
CA TRP A 611 23.47 -10.77 -18.75
C TRP A 611 23.63 -11.33 -17.35
N ALA A 612 22.73 -10.95 -16.45
CA ALA A 612 22.81 -11.34 -15.05
C ALA A 612 21.46 -11.78 -14.51
N GLY A 613 21.48 -12.56 -13.44
CA GLY A 613 20.27 -13.05 -12.80
C GLY A 613 20.45 -14.40 -12.12
N ASP A 614 19.34 -14.94 -11.69
CA ASP A 614 19.23 -16.31 -11.19
C ASP A 614 18.90 -17.24 -12.36
N PHE A 615 19.86 -18.08 -12.74
CA PHE A 615 19.69 -18.98 -13.88
C PHE A 615 19.02 -20.28 -13.46
N ASN A 616 18.89 -20.57 -12.16
CA ASN A 616 18.50 -21.88 -11.63
C ASN A 616 19.31 -23.04 -12.25
N MET A 617 20.55 -22.76 -12.68
CA MET A 617 21.48 -23.70 -13.30
C MET A 617 22.76 -23.71 -12.50
N ASP A 618 23.02 -24.78 -11.76
CA ASP A 618 24.30 -24.91 -11.07
C ASP A 618 25.39 -25.39 -12.03
N ALA A 619 26.59 -24.83 -11.93
CA ALA A 619 27.75 -25.31 -12.65
C ALA A 619 28.24 -26.68 -12.12
N TYR A 620 27.81 -27.06 -10.92
CA TYR A 620 28.22 -28.27 -10.22
C TYR A 620 27.07 -29.29 -10.05
N THR A 621 25.88 -29.05 -10.61
CA THR A 621 24.73 -29.97 -10.52
C THR A 621 24.94 -31.30 -11.26
N ARG A 622 24.11 -32.27 -10.86
CA ARG A 622 24.00 -33.61 -11.45
C ARG A 622 23.20 -33.66 -12.75
N ASP A 623 22.57 -32.55 -13.19
CA ASP A 623 21.74 -32.52 -14.40
C ASP A 623 22.60 -32.18 -15.64
N PRO A 624 22.77 -33.12 -16.60
CA PRO A 624 23.55 -32.88 -17.80
C PRO A 624 23.01 -31.75 -18.69
N LEU A 625 21.72 -31.44 -18.62
CA LEU A 625 21.08 -30.44 -19.47
C LEU A 625 21.40 -29.01 -19.02
N ASP A 626 21.38 -28.75 -17.71
CA ASP A 626 21.79 -27.45 -17.16
C ASP A 626 23.28 -27.19 -17.44
N LYS A 627 24.12 -28.23 -17.31
CA LYS A 627 25.54 -28.14 -17.67
C LYS A 627 25.72 -27.81 -19.16
N ALA A 628 25.03 -28.51 -20.06
CA ALA A 628 25.10 -28.23 -21.50
C ALA A 628 24.62 -26.81 -21.84
N SER A 629 23.57 -26.35 -21.15
CA SER A 629 23.03 -25.00 -21.27
C SER A 629 24.05 -23.94 -20.87
N LEU A 630 24.73 -24.12 -19.73
CA LEU A 630 25.82 -23.24 -19.28
C LEU A 630 27.01 -23.24 -20.24
N GLU A 631 27.40 -24.39 -20.79
CA GLU A 631 28.48 -24.45 -21.79
C GLU A 631 28.10 -23.73 -23.10
N GLU A 632 26.84 -23.83 -23.56
CA GLU A 632 26.37 -23.05 -24.71
C GLU A 632 26.47 -21.55 -24.44
N ILE A 633 26.02 -21.10 -23.27
CA ILE A 633 26.11 -19.69 -22.86
C ILE A 633 27.58 -19.22 -22.85
N LYS A 634 28.46 -20.00 -22.23
CA LYS A 634 29.90 -19.69 -22.12
C LYS A 634 30.65 -19.73 -23.45
N SER A 635 30.09 -20.38 -24.47
CA SER A 635 30.64 -20.31 -25.84
C SER A 635 30.47 -18.93 -26.49
N ILE A 636 29.60 -18.08 -25.95
CA ILE A 636 29.24 -16.77 -26.49
C ILE A 636 29.65 -15.64 -25.55
N LEU A 637 29.48 -15.84 -24.24
CA LEU A 637 29.75 -14.87 -23.19
C LEU A 637 30.82 -15.38 -22.23
N VAL A 638 31.46 -14.45 -21.52
CA VAL A 638 32.45 -14.74 -20.49
C VAL A 638 31.76 -14.77 -19.14
N ASP A 639 31.96 -15.84 -18.37
CA ASP A 639 31.58 -15.91 -16.96
C ASP A 639 32.53 -15.05 -16.12
N SER A 640 31.99 -14.04 -15.45
CA SER A 640 32.81 -13.12 -14.65
C SER A 640 33.55 -13.81 -13.50
N PHE A 641 32.97 -14.88 -12.94
CA PHE A 641 33.62 -15.68 -11.91
C PHE A 641 34.86 -16.38 -12.47
N GLU A 642 34.74 -17.06 -13.61
CA GLU A 642 35.85 -17.81 -14.21
C GLU A 642 36.97 -16.88 -14.69
N ALA A 643 36.62 -15.69 -15.15
CA ALA A 643 37.58 -14.67 -15.56
C ALA A 643 38.35 -14.04 -14.39
N CYS A 644 37.78 -14.00 -13.18
CA CYS A 644 38.44 -13.45 -12.00
C CYS A 644 37.94 -14.15 -10.70
N PRO A 645 38.40 -15.38 -10.41
CA PRO A 645 37.90 -16.12 -9.26
C PRO A 645 38.15 -15.38 -7.92
N PRO A 646 37.17 -15.36 -7.00
CA PRO A 646 37.25 -14.67 -5.72
C PRO A 646 38.23 -15.37 -4.77
N SER A 647 38.79 -14.59 -3.84
CA SER A 647 39.58 -15.08 -2.68
C SER A 647 38.74 -15.38 -1.43
N SER A 648 37.41 -15.48 -1.58
CA SER A 648 36.44 -15.57 -0.47
C SER A 648 36.37 -16.98 0.16
N ARG A 649 36.09 -17.02 1.48
CA ARG A 649 35.86 -18.26 2.25
C ARG A 649 34.65 -19.07 1.75
N TYR A 650 33.66 -18.42 1.16
CA TYR A 650 32.42 -19.03 0.67
C TYR A 650 32.48 -19.38 -0.83
N GLY A 651 33.62 -19.12 -1.50
CA GLY A 651 33.77 -19.37 -2.92
C GLY A 651 32.80 -18.55 -3.76
N ASN A 652 32.09 -19.24 -4.67
CA ASN A 652 31.13 -18.72 -5.64
C ASN A 652 29.70 -19.26 -5.45
N LEU A 653 29.44 -19.95 -4.33
CA LEU A 653 28.13 -20.49 -4.02
C LEU A 653 27.21 -19.35 -3.60
N THR A 654 25.96 -19.38 -4.05
CA THR A 654 24.99 -18.29 -3.92
C THR A 654 23.73 -18.69 -3.16
N CYS A 655 23.33 -19.97 -3.21
CA CYS A 655 22.10 -20.46 -2.60
C CYS A 655 22.31 -21.81 -1.87
N PRO A 656 21.61 -22.06 -0.74
CA PRO A 656 20.92 -21.08 0.09
C PRO A 656 21.91 -20.24 0.92
N SER A 657 21.56 -19.00 1.26
CA SER A 657 22.46 -18.03 1.89
C SER A 657 22.97 -18.45 3.27
N TRP A 658 22.17 -19.18 4.05
CA TRP A 658 22.55 -19.68 5.38
C TRP A 658 23.53 -20.85 5.34
N SER A 659 23.57 -21.60 4.25
CA SER A 659 24.49 -22.71 4.04
C SER A 659 24.76 -22.90 2.53
N PRO A 660 25.53 -22.00 1.89
CA PRO A 660 25.68 -21.98 0.44
C PRO A 660 26.17 -23.32 -0.10
N ALA A 661 25.45 -23.86 -1.07
CA ALA A 661 25.67 -25.19 -1.62
C ALA A 661 25.74 -25.20 -3.16
N GLU A 662 25.04 -24.27 -3.82
CA GLU A 662 24.90 -24.21 -5.27
C GLU A 662 25.30 -22.82 -5.79
N ARG A 663 25.78 -22.75 -7.04
CA ARG A 663 25.97 -21.47 -7.74
C ARG A 663 24.97 -21.35 -8.87
N ILE A 664 23.87 -20.66 -8.60
CA ILE A 664 22.78 -20.47 -9.57
C ILE A 664 22.64 -19.02 -10.05
N ASP A 665 23.31 -18.07 -9.39
CA ASP A 665 23.32 -16.66 -9.80
C ASP A 665 24.60 -16.29 -10.59
N TYR A 666 24.43 -15.66 -11.74
CA TYR A 666 25.52 -15.40 -12.69
C TYR A 666 25.60 -13.94 -13.13
N ILE A 667 26.82 -13.50 -13.45
CA ILE A 667 27.08 -12.28 -14.22
C ILE A 667 27.94 -12.68 -15.43
N LEU A 668 27.31 -12.71 -16.60
CA LEU A 668 27.89 -13.06 -17.88
C LEU A 668 28.08 -11.81 -18.73
N ILE A 669 29.20 -11.70 -19.43
CA ILE A 669 29.57 -10.46 -20.12
C ILE A 669 30.09 -10.72 -21.53
N SER A 670 30.00 -9.71 -22.40
CA SER A 670 30.69 -9.79 -23.69
C SER A 670 32.20 -9.92 -23.52
N PRO A 671 32.90 -10.65 -24.43
CA PRO A 671 34.36 -10.78 -24.40
C PRO A 671 35.15 -9.46 -24.47
N SER A 672 34.51 -8.36 -24.91
CA SER A 672 35.10 -7.02 -24.95
C SER A 672 35.15 -6.31 -23.59
N ILE A 673 34.51 -6.85 -22.56
CA ILE A 673 34.46 -6.30 -21.20
C ILE A 673 35.50 -7.03 -20.35
N LYS A 674 36.37 -6.30 -19.68
CA LYS A 674 37.39 -6.88 -18.79
C LYS A 674 36.85 -6.98 -17.36
N VAL A 675 36.98 -8.15 -16.74
CA VAL A 675 36.67 -8.34 -15.31
C VAL A 675 37.86 -7.92 -14.47
N LEU A 676 37.63 -7.00 -13.53
CA LEU A 676 38.63 -6.56 -12.55
C LEU A 676 38.47 -7.30 -11.23
N LYS A 677 37.23 -7.65 -10.87
CA LYS A 677 36.89 -8.33 -9.64
C LYS A 677 35.55 -9.05 -9.79
N HIS A 678 35.42 -10.20 -9.13
CA HIS A 678 34.15 -10.87 -8.91
C HIS A 678 34.10 -11.33 -7.44
N GLN A 679 32.93 -11.22 -6.80
CA GLN A 679 32.77 -11.68 -5.42
C GLN A 679 31.29 -11.93 -5.06
N THR A 680 31.04 -13.01 -4.34
CA THR A 680 29.80 -13.27 -3.60
C THR A 680 29.89 -12.69 -2.20
N VAL A 681 28.83 -12.06 -1.71
CA VAL A 681 28.81 -11.37 -0.41
C VAL A 681 27.84 -12.05 0.55
N TYR A 682 28.38 -12.50 1.69
CA TYR A 682 27.58 -13.18 2.71
C TYR A 682 26.59 -12.22 3.38
N THR A 683 25.32 -12.61 3.43
CA THR A 683 24.21 -11.91 4.08
C THR A 683 23.09 -12.92 4.35
N LEU A 684 22.16 -12.56 5.23
CA LEU A 684 20.93 -13.32 5.50
C LEU A 684 19.68 -12.50 5.16
N ALA A 685 19.87 -11.41 4.40
CA ALA A 685 18.80 -10.49 3.98
C ALA A 685 17.85 -11.11 2.95
N SER A 686 18.27 -12.18 2.26
CA SER A 686 17.42 -13.09 1.50
C SER A 686 18.02 -14.50 1.58
N ASP A 687 17.34 -15.49 1.03
CA ASP A 687 17.81 -16.86 0.85
C ASP A 687 18.90 -17.02 -0.23
N HIS A 688 19.21 -15.97 -0.99
CA HIS A 688 20.34 -15.91 -1.92
C HIS A 688 21.43 -14.95 -1.42
N LEU A 689 22.66 -15.17 -1.87
CA LEU A 689 23.76 -14.23 -1.67
C LEU A 689 23.92 -13.32 -2.89
N PRO A 690 24.02 -11.99 -2.71
CA PRO A 690 24.30 -11.09 -3.83
C PRO A 690 25.69 -11.36 -4.42
N VAL A 691 25.76 -11.35 -5.74
CA VAL A 691 26.98 -11.48 -6.52
C VAL A 691 27.30 -10.13 -7.16
N TYR A 692 28.56 -9.69 -7.09
CA TYR A 692 28.98 -8.49 -7.81
C TYR A 692 30.24 -8.70 -8.63
N ALA A 693 30.33 -7.93 -9.72
CA ALA A 693 31.51 -7.83 -10.55
C ALA A 693 31.91 -6.36 -10.78
N GLU A 694 33.21 -6.09 -10.75
CA GLU A 694 33.79 -4.84 -11.25
C GLU A 694 34.27 -5.05 -12.68
N LEU A 695 33.74 -4.24 -13.60
CA LEU A 695 33.87 -4.43 -15.03
C LEU A 695 34.46 -3.17 -15.65
N GLN A 696 35.52 -3.34 -16.44
CA GLN A 696 36.09 -2.28 -17.24
C GLN A 696 35.55 -2.35 -18.67
N LEU A 697 34.84 -1.31 -19.07
CA LEU A 697 34.32 -1.15 -20.43
C LEU A 697 35.45 -0.67 -21.37
N ALA A 698 35.50 -1.22 -22.58
CA ALA A 698 36.46 -0.80 -23.58
C ALA A 698 36.21 0.67 -24.01
N PRO A 699 37.24 1.54 -24.07
CA PRO A 699 37.08 2.90 -24.54
C PRO A 699 36.50 2.97 -25.96
N LYS A 700 35.75 4.03 -26.27
CA LYS A 700 35.17 4.27 -27.61
C LYS A 700 36.21 4.23 -28.75
N SER A 701 37.50 4.45 -28.45
CA SER A 701 38.61 4.45 -29.41
C SER A 701 39.16 3.07 -29.79
N SER A 702 38.85 2.01 -29.04
CA SER A 702 39.32 0.63 -29.33
C SER A 702 38.35 -0.21 -30.17
N LEU A 703 37.11 0.27 -30.35
CA LEU A 703 36.16 -0.33 -31.29
C LEU A 703 36.52 0.16 -32.70
N LYS A 704 37.24 -0.68 -33.47
CA LYS A 704 37.48 -0.41 -34.90
C LYS A 704 36.12 -0.14 -35.56
N PRO A 705 35.90 1.01 -36.22
CA PRO A 705 34.70 1.21 -36.99
C PRO A 705 34.67 0.14 -38.07
N SER A 706 33.67 -0.75 -38.05
CA SER A 706 33.35 -1.58 -39.21
C SER A 706 33.22 -0.62 -40.40
N HIS A 707 34.02 -0.84 -41.43
CA HIS A 707 34.16 0.04 -42.59
C HIS A 707 32.82 0.67 -42.99
N SER A 708 32.65 1.97 -42.69
CA SER A 708 31.63 2.76 -43.34
C SER A 708 31.95 2.71 -44.84
N PRO A 709 31.09 2.16 -45.70
CA PRO A 709 31.45 1.96 -47.09
C PRO A 709 31.67 3.33 -47.74
N ARG A 710 32.72 3.45 -48.57
CA ARG A 710 33.20 4.72 -49.15
C ARG A 710 32.10 5.56 -49.82
N TRP A 711 31.00 4.92 -50.26
CA TRP A 711 29.86 5.59 -50.87
C TRP A 711 29.07 6.49 -49.89
N LEU A 712 29.04 6.17 -48.58
CA LEU A 712 28.35 6.99 -47.58
C LEU A 712 29.09 8.30 -47.27
N LYS A 713 30.43 8.27 -47.29
CA LYS A 713 31.27 9.50 -47.22
C LYS A 713 31.13 10.36 -48.47
N ALA A 714 31.00 9.76 -49.65
CA ALA A 714 30.79 10.48 -50.91
C ALA A 714 29.41 11.17 -50.96
N MET A 715 28.37 10.54 -50.41
CA MET A 715 27.02 11.09 -50.35
C MET A 715 26.90 12.27 -49.38
N CYS A 716 27.59 12.24 -48.24
CA CYS A 716 27.61 13.35 -47.29
C CYS A 716 28.41 14.58 -47.78
N SER A 717 29.39 14.38 -48.68
CA SER A 717 30.14 15.49 -49.29
C SER A 717 29.41 16.18 -50.46
N SER A 718 28.38 15.56 -51.03
CA SER A 718 27.62 16.11 -52.17
C SER A 718 26.31 16.82 -51.80
N LEU A 719 25.95 16.86 -50.51
CA LEU A 719 24.72 17.51 -50.05
C LEU A 719 24.97 18.97 -49.66
N SER A 720 24.22 19.88 -50.29
CA SER A 720 24.29 21.32 -50.03
C SER A 720 23.78 21.67 -48.62
N LYS A 721 24.24 22.82 -48.11
CA LYS A 721 24.13 23.28 -46.71
C LYS A 721 22.73 23.28 -46.03
N PRO A 722 21.55 23.26 -46.67
CA PRO A 722 20.29 23.35 -45.92
C PRO A 722 19.92 22.10 -45.11
N TRP A 723 20.46 20.92 -45.42
CA TRP A 723 19.99 19.65 -44.85
C TRP A 723 20.74 19.17 -43.59
N LYS A 724 21.75 19.92 -43.12
CA LYS A 724 22.53 19.55 -41.92
C LYS A 724 21.82 19.80 -40.59
N ALA A 725 20.70 20.52 -40.58
CA ALA A 725 20.01 20.95 -39.35
C ALA A 725 18.82 20.06 -38.91
N GLN A 726 18.52 18.97 -39.62
CA GLN A 726 17.42 18.06 -39.30
C GLN A 726 17.86 16.62 -38.95
N LEU A 727 19.17 16.38 -38.78
CA LEU A 727 19.73 15.04 -38.55
C LEU A 727 20.76 14.98 -37.40
N LEU A 728 20.75 15.96 -36.51
CA LEU A 728 21.32 15.91 -35.16
C LEU A 728 20.18 16.16 -34.18
#